data_AF-A0A1A7X2W4-F1
#
_entry.id   AF-A0A1A7X2W4-F1
#
_cell.length_a   1.000
_cell.length_b   1.000
_cell.length_c   1.000
_cell.angle_alpha   90.00
_cell.angle_beta   90.00
_cell.angle_gamma   90.00
#
_symmetry.space_group_name_H-M   'P 1'
#
loop_
_entity.id
_entity.type
_entity.pdbx_description
1 polymer ?
#
loop_
_entity_poly.entity_id
_entity_poly.type
_entity_poly.pdbx_seq_one_letter_code
_entity_poly.pdbx_strand_id
1 'polypeptide(L)'
;RELERQREEERREAERRELERQKKEEFERRKRGELQMKKKQEQDDIIKLKAKKRSLEMELEAVGNKQRQISDRLRDIQNKKQFHKTELDLNNQRKETCQQDINSLHKQIEEFQRKLSQLTPEKKRLTEKLQNVALNNLPVSTMSTLKVNVTEKKGTCVKMQEQLEALERETATKLAEMDRYNRDMQELKENQRNQQAALEKLRSVKEEKQHELIRRKEQEEEKRRKEAERKQQEEERRQKEEEEAQRRIKMEMERQRQEKLRREEEERQRRLQEEREAKKREEEEKARLALIQAAKEQAERELRVKEEAERKRREEEERRRREEEERQRQVERRRQEEERRKLEEERRKLEEERKKLEEERRLEEKRRKEEEERRRREEERQRLEEERREEERRRERDEEERRRQRAAEAALRDAGERRKLEEEERRKKEEDDRRRRLQQQHEEERRKADEERRRREEEEERRKVEMEKKKKEETSRQQQPNGGKVDVQEKLTALLRGLEERKGGKPKATQHRTSAALTAFKALYPFSARNNEELSFSADDVIEVDETTEREEGWLYGSRQGKMGWFPESYVERVAPSDAANSAAATAAAPAPSKVPIQKQLSNALEAAKAAGTKSAFTPTHSPNSAPPESHGQPVVGNLSAQALCSWTAKTDNHLNFNKDDVIRVLEQQENWWLGELNGEQGWFPKTYVTLLGEGDGSDKKSSPDAAESVGSLEEYVALYTYESPAPGDLPFKEGDVILVSKKDGEWWNGSTGDCSGAFPHNYVKPKEADTTSLSGKKKQEIAQVIKSHTSAGPDQLSLETNQLILIFAKNSSGWWLGELQARGKRRQKGWFPSSHVKILGSNSGKSTPASQPVCQVTAIYDYAAANQDELSFSKGQTINVLDKNDPDWWKGEVNGATGLFPTNYVTTATDNDPSQQWCSDPSSLDSLSPQEKKRQDYIHELIESEERYVEDLQVVLEVFYKPMSESGRLKKEEMDMIFVNWKDLLACNSKIVKALHLRKKSGGENAPVQKIGDIMAAELSHMQPYVHFCSNQLNGAALLQTRTDNEPDFKGFLKKIATDYRCKGMPLSSFLLK
;
A
#
# COMPACT_ATOMS: atom_id res chain seq x y z
N ARG A 1 -87.93 25.74 -27.32
CA ARG A 1 -88.61 24.59 -26.69
C ARG A 1 -87.97 23.26 -27.09
N GLU A 2 -88.10 22.77 -28.32
CA GLU A 2 -87.46 21.49 -28.74
C GLU A 2 -85.93 21.60 -28.78
N LEU A 3 -85.42 22.48 -29.63
CA LEU A 3 -84.03 22.96 -29.76
C LEU A 3 -83.43 23.57 -28.48
N GLU A 4 -84.23 23.68 -27.43
CA GLU A 4 -83.89 24.28 -26.14
C GLU A 4 -83.67 23.18 -25.09
N ARG A 5 -84.56 22.17 -25.06
CA ARG A 5 -84.33 20.91 -24.33
C ARG A 5 -83.08 20.17 -24.81
N GLN A 6 -82.85 20.07 -26.12
CA GLN A 6 -81.61 19.48 -26.66
C GLN A 6 -80.37 20.21 -26.14
N ARG A 7 -80.37 21.55 -26.15
CA ARG A 7 -79.30 22.40 -25.59
C ARG A 7 -79.20 22.38 -24.05
N GLU A 8 -80.15 21.76 -23.36
CA GLU A 8 -80.15 21.55 -21.91
C GLU A 8 -79.62 20.14 -21.58
N GLU A 9 -79.96 19.14 -22.39
CA GLU A 9 -79.39 17.80 -22.35
C GLU A 9 -77.90 17.79 -22.74
N GLU A 10 -77.52 18.48 -23.82
CA GLU A 10 -76.11 18.68 -24.21
C GLU A 10 -75.28 19.30 -23.08
N ARG A 11 -75.84 20.28 -22.34
CA ARG A 11 -75.17 20.88 -21.17
C ARG A 11 -75.03 19.87 -20.03
N ARG A 12 -76.09 19.15 -19.67
CA ARG A 12 -76.03 18.11 -18.62
C ARG A 12 -75.08 16.97 -18.99
N GLU A 13 -74.94 16.65 -20.28
CA GLU A 13 -73.98 15.67 -20.75
C GLU A 13 -72.53 16.22 -20.71
N ALA A 14 -72.33 17.48 -21.07
CA ALA A 14 -71.05 18.18 -20.93
C ALA A 14 -70.61 18.29 -19.45
N GLU A 15 -71.50 18.72 -18.56
CA GLU A 15 -71.29 18.78 -17.10
C GLU A 15 -70.90 17.40 -16.52
N ARG A 16 -71.55 16.33 -16.99
CA ARG A 16 -71.21 14.94 -16.60
C ARG A 16 -69.83 14.53 -17.11
N ARG A 17 -69.51 14.81 -18.37
CA ARG A 17 -68.18 14.56 -18.96
C ARG A 17 -67.09 15.35 -18.23
N GLU A 18 -67.35 16.60 -17.86
CA GLU A 18 -66.41 17.43 -17.12
C GLU A 18 -66.20 16.96 -15.67
N LEU A 19 -67.27 16.59 -14.96
CA LEU A 19 -67.16 15.99 -13.62
C LEU A 19 -66.39 14.66 -13.63
N GLU A 20 -66.56 13.85 -14.68
CA GLU A 20 -65.78 12.62 -14.88
C GLU A 20 -64.30 12.94 -15.20
N ARG A 21 -64.04 13.97 -16.02
CA ARG A 21 -62.69 14.48 -16.31
C ARG A 21 -61.99 14.94 -15.02
N GLN A 22 -62.66 15.75 -14.20
CA GLN A 22 -62.15 16.25 -12.92
C GLN A 22 -61.81 15.11 -11.95
N LYS A 23 -62.68 14.08 -11.82
CA LYS A 23 -62.39 12.91 -10.98
C LYS A 23 -61.20 12.10 -11.49
N LYS A 24 -61.01 12.00 -12.81
CA LYS A 24 -59.85 11.35 -13.41
C LYS A 24 -58.56 12.15 -13.19
N GLU A 25 -58.62 13.47 -13.32
CA GLU A 25 -57.51 14.39 -12.99
C GLU A 25 -57.14 14.32 -11.49
N GLU A 26 -58.12 14.25 -10.59
CA GLU A 26 -57.88 14.11 -9.15
C GLU A 26 -57.25 12.75 -8.79
N PHE A 27 -57.74 11.66 -9.39
CA PHE A 27 -57.17 10.33 -9.21
C PHE A 27 -55.71 10.26 -9.68
N GLU A 28 -55.40 10.78 -10.87
CA GLU A 28 -54.01 10.84 -11.36
C GLU A 28 -53.13 11.80 -10.54
N ARG A 29 -53.67 12.92 -10.05
CA ARG A 29 -52.97 13.83 -9.12
C ARG A 29 -52.61 13.10 -7.81
N ARG A 30 -53.53 12.32 -7.24
CA ARG A 30 -53.33 11.53 -6.03
C ARG A 30 -52.29 10.42 -6.24
N LYS A 31 -52.46 9.60 -7.28
CA LYS A 31 -51.53 8.54 -7.69
C LYS A 31 -50.11 9.06 -7.93
N ARG A 32 -49.97 10.25 -8.54
CA ARG A 32 -48.69 10.96 -8.71
C ARG A 32 -48.07 11.39 -7.37
N GLY A 33 -48.88 11.89 -6.43
CA GLY A 33 -48.42 12.22 -5.08
C GLY A 33 -47.95 11.01 -4.27
N GLU A 34 -48.69 9.90 -4.34
CA GLU A 34 -48.32 8.62 -3.69
C GLU A 34 -47.01 8.06 -4.28
N LEU A 35 -46.82 8.14 -5.61
CA LEU A 35 -45.54 7.81 -6.27
C LEU A 35 -44.38 8.73 -5.86
N GLN A 36 -44.61 10.04 -5.74
CA GLN A 36 -43.58 10.99 -5.28
C GLN A 36 -43.15 10.74 -3.83
N MET A 37 -44.10 10.44 -2.94
CA MET A 37 -43.81 10.06 -1.55
C MET A 37 -43.00 8.76 -1.48
N LYS A 38 -43.35 7.75 -2.30
CA LYS A 38 -42.58 6.50 -2.38
C LYS A 38 -41.15 6.74 -2.91
N LYS A 39 -40.98 7.50 -4.00
CA LYS A 39 -39.66 7.88 -4.54
C LYS A 39 -38.81 8.60 -3.49
N LYS A 40 -39.41 9.50 -2.70
CA LYS A 40 -38.72 10.20 -1.61
C LYS A 40 -38.27 9.25 -0.49
N GLN A 41 -39.13 8.34 -0.05
CA GLN A 41 -38.79 7.32 0.95
C GLN A 41 -37.62 6.44 0.48
N GLU A 42 -37.68 5.95 -0.76
CA GLU A 42 -36.61 5.15 -1.37
C GLU A 42 -35.29 5.93 -1.46
N GLN A 43 -35.35 7.23 -1.80
CA GLN A 43 -34.18 8.11 -1.85
C GLN A 43 -33.58 8.38 -0.46
N ASP A 44 -34.42 8.58 0.57
CA ASP A 44 -33.98 8.70 1.98
C ASP A 44 -33.34 7.40 2.49
N ASP A 45 -33.86 6.23 2.10
CA ASP A 45 -33.28 4.93 2.47
C ASP A 45 -31.96 4.65 1.71
N ILE A 46 -31.83 5.05 0.45
CA ILE A 46 -30.56 5.05 -0.28
C ILE A 46 -29.52 5.95 0.42
N ILE A 47 -29.92 7.11 0.96
CA ILE A 47 -29.02 7.99 1.73
C ILE A 47 -28.56 7.30 3.02
N LYS A 48 -29.47 6.66 3.77
CA LYS A 48 -29.13 5.89 4.99
C LYS A 48 -28.18 4.73 4.67
N LEU A 49 -28.40 4.00 3.57
CA LEU A 49 -27.52 2.91 3.12
C LEU A 49 -26.14 3.41 2.69
N LYS A 50 -26.05 4.54 1.95
CA LYS A 50 -24.77 5.19 1.59
C LYS A 50 -24.00 5.65 2.84
N ALA A 51 -24.67 6.19 3.85
CA ALA A 51 -24.05 6.57 5.13
C ALA A 51 -23.54 5.34 5.90
N LYS A 52 -24.34 4.26 5.98
CA LYS A 52 -23.94 3.01 6.62
C LYS A 52 -22.77 2.33 5.92
N LYS A 53 -22.73 2.36 4.57
CA LYS A 53 -21.60 1.89 3.76
C LYS A 53 -20.30 2.62 4.17
N ARG A 54 -20.31 3.96 4.18
CA ARG A 54 -19.14 4.76 4.59
C ARG A 54 -18.65 4.46 6.01
N SER A 55 -19.57 4.22 6.96
CA SER A 55 -19.20 3.82 8.33
C SER A 55 -18.45 2.48 8.35
N LEU A 56 -18.94 1.48 7.59
CA LEU A 56 -18.31 0.17 7.50
C LEU A 56 -16.96 0.22 6.75
N GLU A 57 -16.82 1.08 5.75
CA GLU A 57 -15.55 1.32 5.04
C GLU A 57 -14.49 1.89 6.01
N MET A 58 -14.84 2.88 6.83
CA MET A 58 -13.95 3.44 7.86
C MET A 58 -13.60 2.43 8.96
N GLU A 59 -14.55 1.57 9.37
CA GLU A 59 -14.29 0.49 10.34
C GLU A 59 -13.34 -0.57 9.77
N LEU A 60 -13.52 -0.95 8.51
CA LEU A 60 -12.65 -1.90 7.81
C LEU A 60 -11.22 -1.35 7.65
N GLU A 61 -11.08 -0.08 7.28
CA GLU A 61 -9.78 0.58 7.21
C GLU A 61 -9.10 0.64 8.58
N ALA A 62 -9.84 0.99 9.64
CA ALA A 62 -9.35 1.01 11.01
C ALA A 62 -8.93 -0.39 11.53
N VAL A 63 -9.51 -1.47 11.01
CA VAL A 63 -9.06 -2.84 11.26
C VAL A 63 -7.79 -3.15 10.46
N GLY A 64 -7.73 -2.82 9.18
CA GLY A 64 -6.52 -3.02 8.35
C GLY A 64 -5.29 -2.25 8.84
N ASN A 65 -5.49 -1.05 9.38
CA ASN A 65 -4.44 -0.24 10.00
C ASN A 65 -3.94 -0.86 11.33
N LYS A 66 -4.83 -1.46 12.13
CA LYS A 66 -4.43 -2.25 13.31
C LYS A 66 -3.69 -3.53 12.92
N GLN A 67 -4.10 -4.20 11.85
CA GLN A 67 -3.43 -5.41 11.35
C GLN A 67 -1.99 -5.10 10.92
N ARG A 68 -1.77 -4.03 10.14
CA ARG A 68 -0.41 -3.53 9.82
C ARG A 68 0.41 -3.27 11.08
N GLN A 69 -0.10 -2.46 12.02
CA GLN A 69 0.60 -2.15 13.27
C GLN A 69 0.96 -3.40 14.11
N ILE A 70 0.15 -4.47 14.05
CA ILE A 70 0.46 -5.75 14.72
C ILE A 70 1.56 -6.50 13.96
N SER A 71 1.49 -6.60 12.64
CA SER A 71 2.52 -7.21 11.80
C SER A 71 3.87 -6.52 11.94
N ASP A 72 3.89 -5.18 11.95
CA ASP A 72 5.10 -4.38 12.11
C ASP A 72 5.75 -4.65 13.48
N ARG A 73 4.96 -4.64 14.57
CA ARG A 73 5.42 -4.98 15.93
C ARG A 73 5.94 -6.41 16.05
N LEU A 74 5.33 -7.37 15.36
CA LEU A 74 5.82 -8.75 15.32
C LEU A 74 7.18 -8.84 14.61
N ARG A 75 7.34 -8.14 13.48
CA ARG A 75 8.61 -8.05 12.74
C ARG A 75 9.70 -7.38 13.59
N ASP A 76 9.36 -6.32 14.31
CA ASP A 76 10.21 -5.63 15.28
C ASP A 76 10.72 -6.55 16.40
N ILE A 77 9.82 -7.35 16.99
CA ILE A 77 10.14 -8.34 18.02
C ILE A 77 11.02 -9.47 17.45
N GLN A 78 10.76 -9.90 16.21
CA GLN A 78 11.53 -10.93 15.53
C GLN A 78 12.95 -10.46 15.17
N ASN A 79 13.10 -9.21 14.71
CA ASN A 79 14.39 -8.58 14.47
C ASN A 79 15.18 -8.42 15.77
N LYS A 80 14.54 -7.93 16.85
CA LYS A 80 15.15 -7.82 18.18
C LYS A 80 15.53 -9.20 18.75
N LYS A 81 14.77 -10.26 18.46
CA LYS A 81 15.14 -11.65 18.82
C LYS A 81 16.40 -12.11 18.07
N GLN A 82 16.53 -11.80 16.78
CA GLN A 82 17.74 -12.15 16.01
C GLN A 82 18.97 -11.37 16.48
N PHE A 83 18.83 -10.08 16.77
CA PHE A 83 19.92 -9.25 17.30
C PHE A 83 20.47 -9.79 18.63
N HIS A 84 19.60 -10.05 19.61
CA HIS A 84 20.03 -10.65 20.88
C HIS A 84 20.63 -12.05 20.72
N LYS A 85 20.24 -12.82 19.68
CA LYS A 85 20.89 -14.09 19.37
C LYS A 85 22.32 -13.87 18.89
N THR A 86 22.52 -12.97 17.91
CA THR A 86 23.86 -12.68 17.37
C THR A 86 24.81 -12.09 18.42
N GLU A 87 24.31 -11.22 19.32
CA GLU A 87 25.11 -10.77 20.47
C GLU A 87 25.48 -11.92 21.42
N LEU A 88 24.56 -12.84 21.72
CA LEU A 88 24.81 -13.96 22.62
C LEU A 88 25.80 -14.96 22.01
N ASP A 89 25.70 -15.23 20.71
CA ASP A 89 26.64 -16.05 19.95
C ASP A 89 28.04 -15.41 19.93
N LEU A 90 28.14 -14.09 19.70
CA LEU A 90 29.39 -13.31 19.80
C LEU A 90 29.99 -13.30 21.22
N ASN A 91 29.16 -13.24 22.26
CA ASN A 91 29.57 -13.26 23.66
C ASN A 91 30.13 -14.64 24.04
N ASN A 92 29.51 -15.72 23.56
CA ASN A 92 30.02 -17.08 23.72
C ASN A 92 31.35 -17.27 22.98
N GLN A 93 31.47 -16.80 21.73
CA GLN A 93 32.74 -16.87 20.98
C GLN A 93 33.88 -16.15 21.72
N ARG A 94 33.63 -14.96 22.29
CA ARG A 94 34.62 -14.23 23.11
C ARG A 94 35.02 -15.01 24.38
N LYS A 95 34.09 -15.71 25.03
CA LYS A 95 34.39 -16.60 26.17
C LYS A 95 35.23 -17.80 25.75
N GLU A 96 34.95 -18.40 24.59
CA GLU A 96 35.74 -19.51 24.05
C GLU A 96 37.17 -19.08 23.73
N THR A 97 37.38 -17.92 23.09
CA THR A 97 38.72 -17.36 22.87
C THR A 97 39.44 -17.10 24.20
N CYS A 98 38.78 -16.43 25.15
CA CYS A 98 39.37 -16.16 26.47
C CYS A 98 39.74 -17.45 27.22
N GLN A 99 38.92 -18.51 27.10
CA GLN A 99 39.23 -19.81 27.69
C GLN A 99 40.43 -20.50 26.99
N GLN A 100 40.59 -20.32 25.67
CA GLN A 100 41.77 -20.79 24.94
C GLN A 100 43.04 -20.06 25.39
N ASP A 101 42.98 -18.74 25.58
CA ASP A 101 44.09 -17.93 26.10
C ASP A 101 44.47 -18.34 27.54
N ILE A 102 43.48 -18.51 28.42
CA ILE A 102 43.69 -19.02 29.79
C ILE A 102 44.36 -20.40 29.77
N ASN A 103 43.94 -21.30 28.88
CA ASN A 103 44.54 -22.63 28.74
C ASN A 103 45.99 -22.57 28.19
N SER A 104 46.28 -21.60 27.31
CA SER A 104 47.63 -21.34 26.80
C SER A 104 48.56 -20.82 27.89
N LEU A 105 48.09 -19.85 28.69
CA LEU A 105 48.84 -19.30 29.82
C LEU A 105 49.13 -20.36 30.90
N HIS A 106 48.17 -21.24 31.21
CA HIS A 106 48.42 -22.36 32.12
C HIS A 106 49.56 -23.27 31.64
N LYS A 107 49.61 -23.63 30.35
CA LYS A 107 50.72 -24.40 29.78
C LYS A 107 52.07 -23.68 29.90
N GLN A 108 52.11 -22.36 29.69
CA GLN A 108 53.35 -21.59 29.88
C GLN A 108 53.80 -21.60 31.35
N ILE A 109 52.87 -21.46 32.30
CA ILE A 109 53.15 -21.53 33.74
C ILE A 109 53.69 -22.91 34.13
N GLU A 110 53.08 -24.01 33.65
CA GLU A 110 53.64 -25.37 33.84
C GLU A 110 55.07 -25.50 33.28
N GLU A 111 55.34 -24.90 32.11
CA GLU A 111 56.67 -24.95 31.49
C GLU A 111 57.71 -24.15 32.31
N PHE A 112 57.35 -22.98 32.83
CA PHE A 112 58.22 -22.20 33.72
C PHE A 112 58.47 -22.91 35.05
N GLN A 113 57.45 -23.53 35.66
CA GLN A 113 57.62 -24.37 36.85
C GLN A 113 58.54 -25.56 36.58
N ARG A 114 58.42 -26.21 35.41
CA ARG A 114 59.26 -27.34 34.99
C ARG A 114 60.72 -26.93 34.72
N LYS A 115 60.96 -25.70 34.26
CA LYS A 115 62.31 -25.11 34.13
C LYS A 115 62.90 -24.75 35.50
N LEU A 116 62.11 -24.16 36.40
CA LEU A 116 62.53 -23.84 37.77
C LEU A 116 62.93 -25.07 38.59
N SER A 117 62.18 -26.17 38.48
CA SER A 117 62.52 -27.42 39.19
C SER A 117 63.80 -28.08 38.68
N GLN A 118 64.16 -27.90 37.40
CA GLN A 118 65.44 -28.34 36.83
C GLN A 118 66.63 -27.45 37.25
N LEU A 119 66.44 -26.13 37.32
CA LEU A 119 67.50 -25.18 37.69
C LEU A 119 67.80 -25.15 39.20
N THR A 120 66.86 -25.59 40.04
CA THR A 120 67.03 -25.62 41.50
C THR A 120 68.18 -26.53 41.99
N PRO A 121 68.30 -27.81 41.57
CA PRO A 121 69.43 -28.66 41.94
C PRO A 121 70.77 -28.20 41.33
N GLU A 122 70.77 -27.64 40.11
CA GLU A 122 71.95 -27.00 39.50
C GLU A 122 72.50 -25.87 40.39
N LYS A 123 71.62 -24.98 40.88
CA LYS A 123 71.98 -23.89 41.79
C LYS A 123 72.58 -24.42 43.10
N LYS A 124 72.02 -25.49 43.69
CA LYS A 124 72.61 -26.13 44.89
C LYS A 124 74.01 -26.68 44.60
N ARG A 125 74.17 -27.48 43.55
CA ARG A 125 75.45 -28.06 43.12
C ARG A 125 76.54 -27.01 42.90
N LEU A 126 76.19 -25.86 42.33
CA LEU A 126 77.10 -24.73 42.13
C LEU A 126 77.46 -24.02 43.45
N THR A 127 76.50 -23.89 44.37
CA THR A 127 76.73 -23.30 45.70
C THR A 127 77.65 -24.19 46.55
N GLU A 128 77.43 -25.51 46.56
CA GLU A 128 78.27 -26.49 47.25
C GLU A 128 79.70 -26.50 46.70
N LYS A 129 79.87 -26.42 45.37
CA LYS A 129 81.19 -26.24 44.74
C LYS A 129 81.89 -24.95 45.19
N LEU A 130 81.16 -23.84 45.27
CA LEU A 130 81.71 -22.56 45.73
C LEU A 130 82.19 -22.65 47.19
N GLN A 131 81.41 -23.34 48.03
CA GLN A 131 81.69 -23.53 49.46
C GLN A 131 82.92 -24.42 49.70
N ASN A 132 83.11 -25.47 48.89
CA ASN A 132 84.30 -26.34 48.96
C ASN A 132 85.60 -25.67 48.49
N VAL A 133 85.52 -24.65 47.63
CA VAL A 133 86.71 -23.88 47.17
C VAL A 133 87.19 -22.86 48.23
N ALA A 134 86.36 -22.54 49.23
CA ALA A 134 86.66 -21.52 50.25
C ALA A 134 87.63 -21.98 51.38
N LEU A 135 88.13 -23.22 51.34
CA LEU A 135 88.94 -23.82 52.41
C LEU A 135 90.37 -24.13 51.97
N ASN A 136 91.26 -23.12 51.99
CA ASN A 136 92.69 -23.27 52.30
C ASN A 136 93.37 -21.91 52.57
N ASN A 137 94.47 -21.92 53.32
CA ASN A 137 95.01 -20.75 54.04
C ASN A 137 95.86 -19.77 53.20
N LEU A 138 95.75 -18.46 53.45
CA LEU A 138 96.71 -17.42 53.02
C LEU A 138 96.81 -16.23 54.03
N PRO A 139 97.87 -15.40 53.98
CA PRO A 139 98.31 -14.58 55.13
C PRO A 139 97.85 -13.11 55.13
N VAL A 140 98.28 -12.37 56.16
CA VAL A 140 97.75 -11.08 56.64
C VAL A 140 97.62 -9.96 55.60
N SER A 141 98.45 -9.91 54.54
CA SER A 141 98.30 -8.89 53.48
C SER A 141 96.94 -8.96 52.76
N THR A 142 96.30 -10.13 52.76
CA THR A 142 94.95 -10.33 52.19
C THR A 142 93.85 -9.61 52.97
N MET A 143 94.05 -9.23 54.24
CA MET A 143 93.01 -8.62 55.09
C MET A 143 92.53 -7.25 54.58
N SER A 144 93.39 -6.46 53.94
CA SER A 144 92.99 -5.18 53.34
C SER A 144 92.11 -5.39 52.11
N THR A 145 92.52 -6.30 51.21
CA THR A 145 91.74 -6.67 50.03
C THR A 145 90.42 -7.34 50.40
N LEU A 146 90.42 -8.18 51.44
CA LEU A 146 89.22 -8.81 51.98
C LEU A 146 88.29 -7.77 52.65
N LYS A 147 88.80 -6.72 53.30
CA LYS A 147 87.96 -5.61 53.77
C LYS A 147 87.23 -4.91 52.62
N VAL A 148 87.95 -4.58 51.53
CA VAL A 148 87.34 -3.95 50.33
C VAL A 148 86.30 -4.88 49.71
N ASN A 149 86.64 -6.15 49.49
CA ASN A 149 85.72 -7.15 48.96
C ASN A 149 84.50 -7.36 49.89
N VAL A 150 84.66 -7.31 51.22
CA VAL A 150 83.54 -7.40 52.17
C VAL A 150 82.65 -6.16 52.12
N THR A 151 83.20 -4.95 51.94
CA THR A 151 82.37 -3.75 51.73
C THR A 151 81.61 -3.79 50.41
N GLU A 152 82.22 -4.27 49.33
CA GLU A 152 81.59 -4.41 48.01
C GLU A 152 80.54 -5.54 47.99
N LYS A 153 80.81 -6.65 48.69
CA LYS A 153 79.84 -7.74 48.92
C LYS A 153 78.71 -7.32 49.86
N LYS A 154 78.93 -6.44 50.84
CA LYS A 154 77.84 -5.78 51.57
C LYS A 154 76.99 -4.92 50.64
N GLY A 155 77.60 -4.09 49.80
CA GLY A 155 76.88 -3.26 48.83
C GLY A 155 76.03 -4.06 47.82
N THR A 156 76.53 -5.20 47.34
CA THR A 156 75.76 -6.11 46.47
C THR A 156 74.73 -6.95 47.23
N CYS A 157 74.97 -7.27 48.51
CA CYS A 157 73.98 -7.93 49.36
C CYS A 157 72.78 -7.02 49.66
N VAL A 158 73.03 -5.75 50.00
CA VAL A 158 71.97 -4.73 50.19
C VAL A 158 71.15 -4.56 48.90
N LYS A 159 71.80 -4.42 47.73
CA LYS A 159 71.09 -4.33 46.44
C LYS A 159 70.23 -5.54 46.13
N MET A 160 70.69 -6.77 46.43
CA MET A 160 69.84 -7.95 46.27
C MET A 160 68.72 -8.02 47.30
N GLN A 161 68.88 -7.44 48.50
CA GLN A 161 67.84 -7.33 49.52
C GLN A 161 66.76 -6.30 49.13
N GLU A 162 67.16 -5.14 48.59
CA GLU A 162 66.27 -4.13 47.98
C GLU A 162 65.46 -4.71 46.81
N GLN A 163 66.10 -5.54 45.97
CA GLN A 163 65.43 -6.27 44.88
C GLN A 163 64.45 -7.34 45.40
N LEU A 164 64.76 -7.99 46.52
CA LEU A 164 63.88 -8.98 47.15
C LEU A 164 62.63 -8.32 47.72
N GLU A 165 62.78 -7.23 48.47
CA GLU A 165 61.63 -6.44 48.95
C GLU A 165 60.79 -5.85 47.80
N ALA A 166 61.42 -5.49 46.67
CA ALA A 166 60.69 -5.02 45.49
C ALA A 166 59.82 -6.13 44.89
N LEU A 167 60.36 -7.34 44.74
CA LEU A 167 59.62 -8.52 44.29
C LEU A 167 58.53 -8.96 45.28
N GLU A 168 58.77 -8.85 46.58
CA GLU A 168 57.76 -9.13 47.61
C GLU A 168 56.61 -8.11 47.58
N ARG A 169 56.92 -6.81 47.43
CA ARG A 169 55.91 -5.75 47.24
C ARG A 169 55.12 -5.92 45.95
N GLU A 170 55.77 -6.28 44.85
CA GLU A 170 55.09 -6.58 43.58
C GLU A 170 54.17 -7.81 43.71
N THR A 171 54.65 -8.89 44.33
CA THR A 171 53.88 -10.11 44.58
C THR A 171 52.66 -9.84 45.46
N ALA A 172 52.82 -9.08 46.56
CA ALA A 172 51.72 -8.66 47.42
C ALA A 172 50.69 -7.79 46.66
N THR A 173 51.16 -6.92 45.76
CA THR A 173 50.28 -6.11 44.91
C THR A 173 49.49 -6.98 43.92
N LYS A 174 50.15 -7.98 43.30
CA LYS A 174 49.49 -8.92 42.37
C LYS A 174 48.49 -9.84 43.06
N LEU A 175 48.76 -10.27 44.30
CA LEU A 175 47.77 -10.99 45.11
C LEU A 175 46.55 -10.11 45.42
N ALA A 176 46.77 -8.85 45.82
CA ALA A 176 45.68 -7.90 46.07
C ALA A 176 44.88 -7.53 44.80
N GLU A 177 45.49 -7.59 43.61
CA GLU A 177 44.78 -7.49 42.32
C GLU A 177 43.95 -8.76 42.04
N MET A 178 44.51 -9.95 42.24
CA MET A 178 43.80 -11.22 42.08
C MET A 178 42.59 -11.32 43.02
N ASP A 179 42.73 -10.86 44.27
CA ASP A 179 41.63 -10.77 45.24
C ASP A 179 40.59 -9.70 44.89
N ARG A 180 40.89 -8.73 44.02
CA ARG A 180 39.87 -7.84 43.43
C ARG A 180 39.14 -8.58 42.31
N TYR A 181 39.87 -9.10 41.31
CA TYR A 181 39.28 -9.88 40.21
C TYR A 181 38.40 -11.05 40.68
N ASN A 182 38.77 -11.74 41.76
CA ASN A 182 37.96 -12.81 42.35
C ASN A 182 36.62 -12.30 42.93
N ARG A 183 36.59 -11.12 43.54
CA ARG A 183 35.35 -10.46 44.00
C ARG A 183 34.52 -9.97 42.83
N ASP A 184 35.13 -9.30 41.86
CA ASP A 184 34.46 -8.79 40.66
C ASP A 184 33.79 -9.95 39.88
N MET A 185 34.48 -11.09 39.76
CA MET A 185 33.95 -12.33 39.17
C MET A 185 32.87 -13.02 40.00
N GLN A 186 32.78 -12.75 41.30
CA GLN A 186 31.73 -13.27 42.18
C GLN A 186 30.47 -12.40 42.10
N GLU A 187 30.64 -11.07 42.13
CA GLU A 187 29.56 -10.09 41.91
C GLU A 187 28.96 -10.23 40.49
N LEU A 188 29.79 -10.45 39.46
CA LEU A 188 29.31 -10.69 38.10
C LEU A 188 28.43 -11.97 37.99
N LYS A 189 28.76 -13.03 38.73
CA LYS A 189 27.95 -14.27 38.79
C LYS A 189 26.63 -14.04 39.52
N GLU A 190 26.63 -13.25 40.59
CA GLU A 190 25.41 -12.90 41.33
C GLU A 190 24.49 -11.99 40.50
N ASN A 191 25.05 -11.00 39.81
CA ASN A 191 24.32 -10.17 38.85
C ASN A 191 23.74 -10.99 37.69
N GLN A 192 24.49 -11.95 37.12
CA GLN A 192 23.97 -12.88 36.12
C GLN A 192 22.78 -13.68 36.66
N ARG A 193 22.89 -14.21 37.89
CA ARG A 193 21.82 -14.99 38.54
C ARG A 193 20.56 -14.15 38.77
N ASN A 194 20.72 -12.90 39.20
CA ASN A 194 19.64 -11.94 39.42
C ASN A 194 18.93 -11.56 38.10
N GLN A 195 19.69 -11.30 37.03
CA GLN A 195 19.14 -11.07 35.69
C GLN A 195 18.36 -12.29 35.17
N GLN A 196 18.88 -13.50 35.39
CA GLN A 196 18.24 -14.73 34.94
C GLN A 196 16.91 -14.99 35.67
N ALA A 197 16.84 -14.75 36.99
CA ALA A 197 15.59 -14.79 37.76
C ALA A 197 14.59 -13.69 37.37
N ALA A 198 15.07 -12.50 36.97
CA ALA A 198 14.20 -11.44 36.45
C ALA A 198 13.58 -11.80 35.09
N LEU A 199 14.36 -12.41 34.18
CA LEU A 199 13.88 -12.91 32.88
C LEU A 199 12.85 -14.03 33.04
N GLU A 200 13.01 -14.91 34.03
CA GLU A 200 12.06 -15.99 34.32
C GLU A 200 10.71 -15.45 34.82
N LYS A 201 10.73 -14.48 35.74
CA LYS A 201 9.51 -13.74 36.15
C LYS A 201 8.84 -13.04 34.96
N LEU A 202 9.62 -12.44 34.04
CA LEU A 202 9.08 -11.79 32.85
C LEU A 202 8.38 -12.77 31.89
N ARG A 203 8.86 -14.02 31.78
CA ARG A 203 8.20 -15.08 31.00
C ARG A 203 6.87 -15.49 31.62
N SER A 204 6.84 -15.73 32.93
CA SER A 204 5.62 -16.07 33.65
C SER A 204 4.52 -15.02 33.50
N VAL A 205 4.86 -13.72 33.65
CA VAL A 205 3.91 -12.61 33.44
C VAL A 205 3.44 -12.53 31.97
N LYS A 206 4.31 -12.80 31.00
CA LYS A 206 3.92 -12.85 29.58
C LYS A 206 2.93 -13.99 29.31
N GLU A 207 3.18 -15.18 29.86
CA GLU A 207 2.33 -16.36 29.70
C GLU A 207 0.95 -16.14 30.35
N GLU A 208 0.90 -15.59 31.56
CA GLU A 208 -0.35 -15.21 32.23
C GLU A 208 -1.18 -14.23 31.38
N LYS A 209 -0.55 -13.16 30.86
CA LYS A 209 -1.25 -12.18 30.00
C LYS A 209 -1.66 -12.77 28.64
N GLN A 210 -0.93 -13.76 28.13
CA GLN A 210 -1.31 -14.49 26.91
C GLN A 210 -2.56 -15.37 27.15
N HIS A 211 -2.64 -16.06 28.28
CA HIS A 211 -3.84 -16.81 28.67
C HIS A 211 -5.04 -15.89 28.96
N GLU A 212 -4.84 -14.75 29.64
CA GLU A 212 -5.91 -13.78 29.89
C GLU A 212 -6.48 -13.18 28.59
N LEU A 213 -5.62 -12.93 27.59
CA LEU A 213 -6.04 -12.46 26.27
C LEU A 213 -6.88 -13.50 25.51
N ILE A 214 -6.52 -14.78 25.58
CA ILE A 214 -7.29 -15.88 24.98
C ILE A 214 -8.69 -15.95 25.63
N ARG A 215 -8.73 -16.02 26.96
CA ARG A 215 -9.97 -16.10 27.76
C ARG A 215 -10.92 -14.92 27.50
N ARG A 216 -10.35 -13.73 27.24
CA ARG A 216 -11.11 -12.53 26.89
C ARG A 216 -11.70 -12.58 25.48
N LYS A 217 -10.99 -13.16 24.50
CA LYS A 217 -11.52 -13.38 23.15
C LYS A 217 -12.68 -14.38 23.16
N GLU A 218 -12.54 -15.49 23.87
CA GLU A 218 -13.59 -16.50 24.03
C GLU A 218 -14.89 -15.89 24.57
N GLN A 219 -14.80 -15.08 25.63
CA GLN A 219 -15.94 -14.34 26.19
C GLN A 219 -16.54 -13.28 25.25
N GLU A 220 -15.78 -12.79 24.28
CA GLU A 220 -16.25 -11.80 23.30
C GLU A 220 -16.94 -12.50 22.11
N GLU A 221 -16.42 -13.65 21.65
CA GLU A 221 -17.12 -14.50 20.68
C GLU A 221 -18.43 -15.09 21.24
N GLU A 222 -18.42 -15.57 22.49
CA GLU A 222 -19.63 -16.12 23.13
C GLU A 222 -20.76 -15.07 23.21
N LYS A 223 -20.41 -13.81 23.50
CA LYS A 223 -21.36 -12.68 23.47
C LYS A 223 -21.87 -12.40 22.06
N ARG A 224 -21.00 -12.40 21.04
CA ARG A 224 -21.40 -12.19 19.65
C ARG A 224 -22.32 -13.31 19.13
N ARG A 225 -22.10 -14.56 19.54
CA ARG A 225 -23.02 -15.69 19.25
C ARG A 225 -24.39 -15.46 19.88
N LYS A 226 -24.45 -15.17 21.19
CA LYS A 226 -25.70 -14.91 21.92
C LYS A 226 -26.45 -13.67 21.43
N GLU A 227 -25.75 -12.67 20.89
CA GLU A 227 -26.37 -11.51 20.25
C GLU A 227 -26.94 -11.84 18.86
N ALA A 228 -26.24 -12.69 18.09
CA ALA A 228 -26.73 -13.17 16.79
C ALA A 228 -27.98 -14.05 16.94
N GLU A 229 -27.98 -15.01 17.88
CA GLU A 229 -29.15 -15.84 18.20
C GLU A 229 -30.36 -14.99 18.58
N ARG A 230 -30.18 -13.96 19.42
CA ARG A 230 -31.26 -13.02 19.78
C ARG A 230 -31.80 -12.25 18.59
N LYS A 231 -30.94 -11.82 17.66
CA LYS A 231 -31.35 -11.11 16.44
C LYS A 231 -32.15 -12.03 15.51
N GLN A 232 -31.69 -13.26 15.30
CA GLN A 232 -32.40 -14.26 14.51
C GLN A 232 -33.78 -14.60 15.11
N GLN A 233 -33.88 -14.75 16.44
CA GLN A 233 -35.15 -14.97 17.12
C GLN A 233 -36.12 -13.77 17.00
N GLU A 234 -35.60 -12.53 17.02
CA GLU A 234 -36.43 -11.34 16.82
C GLU A 234 -36.91 -11.21 15.36
N GLU A 235 -36.06 -11.54 14.40
CA GLU A 235 -36.37 -11.54 12.96
C GLU A 235 -37.39 -12.61 12.59
N GLU A 236 -37.25 -13.85 13.10
CA GLU A 236 -38.28 -14.89 12.98
C GLU A 236 -39.63 -14.46 13.57
N ARG A 237 -39.63 -13.72 14.68
CA ARG A 237 -40.88 -13.27 15.32
C ARG A 237 -41.56 -12.19 14.48
N ARG A 238 -40.79 -11.24 13.93
CA ARG A 238 -41.28 -10.23 12.99
C ARG A 238 -41.88 -10.86 11.72
N GLN A 239 -41.22 -11.87 11.14
CA GLN A 239 -41.75 -12.60 9.98
C GLN A 239 -43.09 -13.30 10.29
N LYS A 240 -43.23 -13.90 11.47
CA LYS A 240 -44.49 -14.53 11.92
C LYS A 240 -45.60 -13.49 12.17
N GLU A 241 -45.26 -12.35 12.80
CA GLU A 241 -46.17 -11.22 13.01
C GLU A 241 -46.65 -10.62 11.66
N GLU A 242 -45.76 -10.51 10.67
CA GLU A 242 -46.09 -10.03 9.32
C GLU A 242 -46.92 -11.03 8.50
N GLU A 243 -46.60 -12.33 8.55
CA GLU A 243 -47.39 -13.36 7.86
C GLU A 243 -48.82 -13.43 8.43
N GLU A 244 -48.98 -13.30 9.76
CA GLU A 244 -50.31 -13.24 10.37
C GLU A 244 -51.08 -11.98 9.95
N ALA A 245 -50.42 -10.82 9.85
CA ALA A 245 -51.02 -9.60 9.33
C ALA A 245 -51.49 -9.76 7.87
N GLN A 246 -50.69 -10.37 7.00
CA GLN A 246 -51.08 -10.66 5.62
C GLN A 246 -52.27 -11.63 5.54
N ARG A 247 -52.31 -12.66 6.39
CA ARG A 247 -53.45 -13.58 6.51
C ARG A 247 -54.74 -12.86 6.96
N ARG A 248 -54.64 -11.94 7.92
CA ARG A 248 -55.77 -11.10 8.38
C ARG A 248 -56.29 -10.18 7.26
N ILE A 249 -55.40 -9.49 6.53
CA ILE A 249 -55.76 -8.65 5.38
C ILE A 249 -56.48 -9.48 4.30
N LYS A 250 -55.99 -10.69 4.00
CA LYS A 250 -56.60 -11.58 3.01
C LYS A 250 -58.04 -11.97 3.39
N MET A 251 -58.29 -12.33 4.65
CA MET A 251 -59.66 -12.67 5.11
C MET A 251 -60.60 -11.46 5.06
N GLU A 252 -60.13 -10.25 5.39
CA GLU A 252 -60.96 -9.04 5.31
C GLU A 252 -61.30 -8.66 3.85
N MET A 253 -60.35 -8.79 2.92
CA MET A 253 -60.61 -8.61 1.49
C MET A 253 -61.60 -9.64 0.94
N GLU A 254 -61.55 -10.88 1.42
CA GLU A 254 -62.50 -11.93 1.04
C GLU A 254 -63.90 -11.67 1.63
N ARG A 255 -63.99 -11.20 2.89
CA ARG A 255 -65.23 -10.75 3.53
C ARG A 255 -65.88 -9.61 2.75
N GLN A 256 -65.11 -8.59 2.37
CA GLN A 256 -65.61 -7.46 1.58
C GLN A 256 -66.07 -7.89 0.17
N ARG A 257 -65.41 -8.88 -0.44
CA ARG A 257 -65.84 -9.46 -1.73
C ARG A 257 -67.18 -10.20 -1.61
N GLN A 258 -67.39 -10.98 -0.55
CA GLN A 258 -68.68 -11.63 -0.28
C GLN A 258 -69.78 -10.61 0.03
N GLU A 259 -69.47 -9.57 0.79
CA GLU A 259 -70.42 -8.49 1.11
C GLU A 259 -70.83 -7.70 -0.15
N LYS A 260 -69.90 -7.44 -1.08
CA LYS A 260 -70.19 -6.81 -2.37
C LYS A 260 -71.10 -7.69 -3.25
N LEU A 261 -70.84 -9.00 -3.31
CA LEU A 261 -71.67 -9.95 -4.06
C LEU A 261 -73.11 -9.98 -3.53
N ARG A 262 -73.30 -9.98 -2.20
CA ARG A 262 -74.64 -9.87 -1.59
C ARG A 262 -75.36 -8.58 -1.97
N ARG A 263 -74.69 -7.42 -1.91
CA ARG A 263 -75.28 -6.13 -2.30
C ARG A 263 -75.65 -6.11 -3.79
N GLU A 264 -74.83 -6.68 -4.67
CA GLU A 264 -75.14 -6.82 -6.10
C GLU A 264 -76.34 -7.76 -6.36
N GLU A 265 -76.53 -8.79 -5.53
CA GLU A 265 -77.68 -9.71 -5.61
C GLU A 265 -78.96 -9.06 -5.07
N GLU A 266 -78.90 -8.36 -3.93
CA GLU A 266 -80.01 -7.56 -3.38
C GLU A 266 -80.45 -6.44 -4.36
N GLU A 267 -79.51 -5.77 -5.00
CA GLU A 267 -79.81 -4.73 -6.00
C GLU A 267 -80.45 -5.34 -7.26
N ARG A 268 -80.00 -6.52 -7.71
CA ARG A 268 -80.66 -7.26 -8.80
C ARG A 268 -82.10 -7.63 -8.45
N GLN A 269 -82.36 -8.09 -7.22
CA GLN A 269 -83.72 -8.42 -6.79
C GLN A 269 -84.61 -7.17 -6.72
N ARG A 270 -84.10 -6.03 -6.22
CA ARG A 270 -84.82 -4.74 -6.28
C ARG A 270 -85.18 -4.33 -7.70
N ARG A 271 -84.20 -4.32 -8.61
CA ARG A 271 -84.42 -3.97 -10.03
C ARG A 271 -85.47 -4.89 -10.68
N LEU A 272 -85.46 -6.19 -10.37
CA LEU A 272 -86.44 -7.16 -10.87
C LEU A 272 -87.85 -6.94 -10.29
N GLN A 273 -87.96 -6.39 -9.08
CA GLN A 273 -89.24 -6.02 -8.46
C GLN A 273 -89.76 -4.68 -9.00
N GLU A 274 -88.89 -3.69 -9.18
CA GLU A 274 -89.21 -2.41 -9.84
C GLU A 274 -89.67 -2.62 -11.29
N GLU A 275 -89.06 -3.53 -12.05
CA GLU A 275 -89.51 -3.90 -13.41
C GLU A 275 -90.91 -4.53 -13.40
N ARG A 276 -91.23 -5.37 -12.40
CA ARG A 276 -92.56 -5.98 -12.24
C ARG A 276 -93.63 -4.95 -11.90
N GLU A 277 -93.32 -3.98 -11.04
CA GLU A 277 -94.23 -2.87 -10.76
C GLU A 277 -94.38 -1.92 -11.95
N ALA A 278 -93.30 -1.65 -12.69
CA ALA A 278 -93.33 -0.84 -13.91
C ALA A 278 -94.23 -1.47 -14.98
N LYS A 279 -94.09 -2.78 -15.24
CA LYS A 279 -94.97 -3.52 -16.17
C LYS A 279 -96.43 -3.46 -15.76
N LYS A 280 -96.74 -3.58 -14.47
CA LYS A 280 -98.13 -3.46 -13.99
C LYS A 280 -98.71 -2.05 -14.23
N ARG A 281 -97.91 -0.99 -14.02
CA ARG A 281 -98.30 0.40 -14.34
C ARG A 281 -98.48 0.59 -15.85
N GLU A 282 -97.62 -0.02 -16.67
CA GLU A 282 -97.70 0.02 -18.13
C GLU A 282 -98.95 -0.71 -18.67
N GLU A 283 -99.38 -1.81 -18.04
CA GLU A 283 -100.64 -2.50 -18.38
C GLU A 283 -101.87 -1.66 -17.99
N GLU A 284 -101.87 -1.02 -16.81
CA GLU A 284 -102.93 -0.10 -16.39
C GLU A 284 -103.02 1.15 -17.32
N GLU A 285 -101.87 1.66 -17.80
CA GLU A 285 -101.81 2.76 -18.78
C GLU A 285 -102.27 2.32 -20.18
N LYS A 286 -101.84 1.15 -20.65
CA LYS A 286 -102.29 0.56 -21.93
C LYS A 286 -103.80 0.31 -21.96
N ALA A 287 -104.39 -0.17 -20.87
CA ALA A 287 -105.85 -0.32 -20.75
C ALA A 287 -106.57 1.03 -20.88
N ARG A 288 -105.99 2.09 -20.31
CA ARG A 288 -106.51 3.47 -20.43
C ARG A 288 -106.39 4.03 -21.85
N LEU A 289 -105.27 3.79 -22.53
CA LEU A 289 -105.02 4.25 -23.89
C LEU A 289 -105.86 3.49 -24.94
N ALA A 290 -106.08 2.19 -24.77
CA ALA A 290 -106.89 1.38 -25.69
C ALA A 290 -108.33 1.92 -25.85
N LEU A 291 -108.94 2.40 -24.76
CA LEU A 291 -110.27 3.01 -24.77
C LEU A 291 -110.34 4.30 -25.61
N ILE A 292 -109.23 5.02 -25.73
CA ILE A 292 -109.11 6.27 -26.51
C ILE A 292 -108.70 5.96 -27.97
N GLN A 293 -107.84 4.95 -28.17
CA GLN A 293 -107.35 4.51 -29.48
C GLN A 293 -108.50 4.03 -30.39
N ALA A 294 -109.43 3.24 -29.83
CA ALA A 294 -110.58 2.68 -30.55
C ALA A 294 -111.49 3.77 -31.19
N ALA A 295 -111.56 4.96 -30.60
CA ALA A 295 -112.35 6.08 -31.11
C ALA A 295 -111.65 6.87 -32.25
N LYS A 296 -110.33 6.67 -32.45
CA LYS A 296 -109.56 7.32 -33.54
C LYS A 296 -109.28 6.39 -34.72
N GLU A 297 -109.10 5.09 -34.48
CA GLU A 297 -108.73 4.14 -35.54
C GLU A 297 -109.74 4.02 -36.69
N GLN A 298 -111.01 4.40 -36.50
CA GLN A 298 -112.00 4.36 -37.58
C GLN A 298 -111.84 5.50 -38.61
N ALA A 299 -111.10 6.57 -38.28
CA ALA A 299 -110.91 7.73 -39.18
C ALA A 299 -109.56 7.72 -39.94
N GLU A 300 -108.53 7.03 -39.43
CA GLU A 300 -107.17 7.14 -39.98
C GLU A 300 -106.78 6.01 -40.95
N ARG A 301 -107.56 4.92 -40.98
CA ARG A 301 -107.27 3.73 -41.80
C ARG A 301 -107.41 3.96 -43.31
N GLU A 302 -108.18 4.97 -43.74
CA GLU A 302 -108.39 5.24 -45.17
C GLU A 302 -107.24 6.05 -45.82
N LEU A 303 -106.48 6.83 -45.04
CA LEU A 303 -105.46 7.73 -45.58
C LEU A 303 -104.11 7.04 -45.84
N ARG A 304 -103.67 6.17 -44.92
CA ARG A 304 -102.30 5.64 -44.90
C ARG A 304 -101.98 4.61 -45.99
N VAL A 305 -102.99 4.03 -46.66
CA VAL A 305 -102.82 3.01 -47.71
C VAL A 305 -102.10 3.56 -48.95
N LYS A 306 -102.13 4.88 -49.20
CA LYS A 306 -101.47 5.50 -50.37
C LYS A 306 -99.99 5.82 -50.18
N GLU A 307 -99.51 6.07 -48.97
CA GLU A 307 -98.10 6.47 -48.75
C GLU A 307 -97.13 5.27 -48.71
N GLU A 308 -97.59 4.11 -48.22
CA GLU A 308 -96.70 2.94 -48.02
C GLU A 308 -96.17 2.34 -49.33
N ALA A 309 -96.86 2.60 -50.45
CA ALA A 309 -96.46 2.13 -51.78
C ALA A 309 -95.21 2.85 -52.34
N GLU A 310 -95.00 4.13 -51.99
CA GLU A 310 -93.85 4.88 -52.52
C GLU A 310 -92.56 4.62 -51.73
N ARG A 311 -92.66 4.42 -50.40
CA ARG A 311 -91.50 4.24 -49.51
C ARG A 311 -90.69 2.99 -49.87
N LYS A 312 -91.37 1.88 -50.14
CA LYS A 312 -90.77 0.58 -50.48
C LYS A 312 -89.89 0.61 -51.75
N ARG A 313 -90.12 1.55 -52.67
CA ARG A 313 -89.29 1.73 -53.87
C ARG A 313 -87.92 2.34 -53.58
N ARG A 314 -87.79 3.14 -52.51
CA ARG A 314 -86.52 3.80 -52.12
C ARG A 314 -85.66 2.90 -51.22
N GLU A 315 -86.30 2.07 -50.39
CA GLU A 315 -85.63 1.12 -49.49
C GLU A 315 -84.86 0.01 -50.24
N GLU A 316 -85.30 -0.41 -51.43
CA GLU A 316 -84.64 -1.47 -52.21
C GLU A 316 -83.38 -0.98 -52.97
N GLU A 317 -83.36 0.28 -53.40
CA GLU A 317 -82.23 0.90 -54.10
C GLU A 317 -81.04 1.14 -53.15
N GLU A 318 -81.30 1.59 -51.92
CA GLU A 318 -80.28 1.76 -50.88
C GLU A 318 -79.59 0.45 -50.50
N ARG A 319 -80.32 -0.68 -50.49
CA ARG A 319 -79.77 -1.97 -50.04
C ARG A 319 -78.66 -2.46 -50.97
N ARG A 320 -78.85 -2.34 -52.29
CA ARG A 320 -77.86 -2.76 -53.30
C ARG A 320 -76.53 -2.00 -53.16
N ARG A 321 -76.59 -0.70 -52.87
CA ARG A 321 -75.40 0.15 -52.69
C ARG A 321 -74.56 -0.28 -51.48
N ARG A 322 -75.20 -0.74 -50.39
CA ARG A 322 -74.52 -1.21 -49.17
C ARG A 322 -73.84 -2.58 -49.38
N GLU A 323 -74.48 -3.48 -50.14
CA GLU A 323 -73.92 -4.79 -50.51
C GLU A 323 -72.65 -4.67 -51.40
N GLU A 324 -72.49 -3.57 -52.14
CA GLU A 324 -71.31 -3.31 -52.99
C GLU A 324 -70.13 -2.68 -52.21
N GLU A 325 -70.38 -1.74 -51.29
CA GLU A 325 -69.34 -1.22 -50.38
C GLU A 325 -68.73 -2.32 -49.50
N GLU A 326 -69.55 -3.27 -49.02
CA GLU A 326 -69.06 -4.35 -48.15
C GLU A 326 -68.09 -5.29 -48.88
N ARG A 327 -68.32 -5.56 -50.18
CA ARG A 327 -67.40 -6.35 -51.01
C ARG A 327 -66.05 -5.66 -51.18
N GLN A 328 -66.04 -4.35 -51.44
CA GLN A 328 -64.79 -3.58 -51.52
C GLN A 328 -64.01 -3.64 -50.19
N ARG A 329 -64.71 -3.48 -49.05
CA ARG A 329 -64.12 -3.61 -47.70
C ARG A 329 -63.67 -5.03 -47.33
N GLN A 330 -64.01 -6.07 -48.09
CA GLN A 330 -63.42 -7.41 -47.93
C GLN A 330 -62.12 -7.58 -48.73
N VAL A 331 -62.04 -6.99 -49.94
CA VAL A 331 -60.81 -7.00 -50.76
C VAL A 331 -59.70 -6.20 -50.08
N GLU A 332 -60.01 -5.02 -49.54
CA GLU A 332 -59.06 -4.17 -48.81
C GLU A 332 -58.40 -4.90 -47.63
N ARG A 333 -59.21 -5.62 -46.83
CA ARG A 333 -58.72 -6.39 -45.68
C ARG A 333 -57.78 -7.53 -46.07
N ARG A 334 -58.11 -8.29 -47.12
CA ARG A 334 -57.22 -9.38 -47.60
C ARG A 334 -55.86 -8.84 -48.04
N ARG A 335 -55.85 -7.68 -48.69
CA ARG A 335 -54.61 -6.99 -49.10
C ARG A 335 -53.77 -6.57 -47.89
N GLN A 336 -54.41 -6.03 -46.86
CA GLN A 336 -53.74 -5.67 -45.60
C GLN A 336 -53.24 -6.89 -44.81
N GLU A 337 -53.92 -8.04 -44.85
CA GLU A 337 -53.41 -9.29 -44.26
C GLU A 337 -52.20 -9.86 -45.00
N GLU A 338 -52.17 -9.77 -46.34
CA GLU A 338 -51.00 -10.16 -47.15
C GLU A 338 -49.78 -9.27 -46.87
N GLU A 339 -49.97 -7.96 -46.79
CA GLU A 339 -48.92 -7.00 -46.42
C GLU A 339 -48.35 -7.30 -45.01
N ARG A 340 -49.23 -7.51 -44.01
CA ARG A 340 -48.78 -7.87 -42.65
C ARG A 340 -48.01 -9.19 -42.61
N ARG A 341 -48.40 -10.20 -43.41
CA ARG A 341 -47.67 -11.46 -43.51
C ARG A 341 -46.28 -11.30 -44.12
N LYS A 342 -46.11 -10.47 -45.15
CA LYS A 342 -44.79 -10.17 -45.73
C LYS A 342 -43.89 -9.47 -44.71
N LEU A 343 -44.39 -8.43 -44.04
CA LEU A 343 -43.68 -7.70 -42.98
C LEU A 343 -43.28 -8.62 -41.80
N GLU A 344 -44.12 -9.59 -41.44
CA GLU A 344 -43.83 -10.56 -40.39
C GLU A 344 -42.78 -11.60 -40.80
N GLU A 345 -42.80 -12.08 -42.05
CA GLU A 345 -41.78 -12.98 -42.58
C GLU A 345 -40.43 -12.29 -42.83
N GLU A 346 -40.45 -11.02 -43.23
CA GLU A 346 -39.26 -10.18 -43.37
C GLU A 346 -38.63 -9.85 -42.00
N ARG A 347 -39.45 -9.50 -40.98
CA ARG A 347 -39.00 -9.43 -39.59
C ARG A 347 -38.35 -10.73 -39.12
N ARG A 348 -38.91 -11.90 -39.46
CA ARG A 348 -38.34 -13.18 -39.04
C ARG A 348 -36.98 -13.45 -39.67
N LYS A 349 -36.79 -13.10 -40.95
CA LYS A 349 -35.48 -13.18 -41.63
C LYS A 349 -34.45 -12.25 -40.98
N LEU A 350 -34.82 -10.99 -40.73
CA LEU A 350 -33.95 -10.04 -40.01
C LEU A 350 -33.59 -10.52 -38.59
N GLU A 351 -34.51 -11.18 -37.88
CA GLU A 351 -34.23 -11.73 -36.54
C GLU A 351 -33.34 -12.98 -36.58
N GLU A 352 -33.49 -13.86 -37.59
CA GLU A 352 -32.60 -15.00 -37.84
C GLU A 352 -31.19 -14.55 -38.28
N GLU A 353 -31.09 -13.50 -39.10
CA GLU A 353 -29.83 -12.90 -39.55
C GLU A 353 -29.10 -12.16 -38.41
N ARG A 354 -29.82 -11.38 -37.60
CA ARG A 354 -29.24 -10.73 -36.41
C ARG A 354 -28.71 -11.74 -35.39
N LYS A 355 -29.39 -12.90 -35.22
CA LYS A 355 -28.91 -13.99 -34.35
C LYS A 355 -27.62 -14.62 -34.89
N LYS A 356 -27.49 -14.80 -36.20
CA LYS A 356 -26.22 -15.23 -36.82
C LYS A 356 -25.09 -14.24 -36.56
N LEU A 357 -25.30 -12.93 -36.78
CA LEU A 357 -24.29 -11.92 -36.47
C LEU A 357 -23.92 -11.88 -34.97
N GLU A 358 -24.87 -12.13 -34.07
CA GLU A 358 -24.58 -12.18 -32.63
C GLU A 358 -23.77 -13.43 -32.24
N GLU A 359 -24.08 -14.59 -32.84
CA GLU A 359 -23.32 -15.83 -32.65
C GLU A 359 -21.91 -15.76 -33.27
N GLU A 360 -21.78 -15.17 -34.45
CA GLU A 360 -20.51 -14.91 -35.12
C GLU A 360 -19.63 -13.93 -34.32
N ARG A 361 -20.21 -12.83 -33.79
CA ARG A 361 -19.51 -11.93 -32.86
C ARG A 361 -19.04 -12.63 -31.59
N ARG A 362 -19.84 -13.55 -31.02
CA ARG A 362 -19.43 -14.34 -29.83
C ARG A 362 -18.29 -15.31 -30.14
N LEU A 363 -18.29 -15.92 -31.34
CA LEU A 363 -17.20 -16.76 -31.83
C LEU A 363 -15.92 -15.94 -32.08
N GLU A 364 -16.04 -14.74 -32.66
CA GLU A 364 -14.90 -13.85 -32.88
C GLU A 364 -14.34 -13.27 -31.57
N GLU A 365 -15.20 -12.87 -30.62
CA GLU A 365 -14.77 -12.44 -29.29
C GLU A 365 -14.05 -13.57 -28.53
N LYS A 366 -14.53 -14.82 -28.66
CA LYS A 366 -13.86 -16.01 -28.10
C LYS A 366 -12.50 -16.24 -28.75
N ARG A 367 -12.41 -16.22 -30.09
CA ARG A 367 -11.14 -16.34 -30.83
C ARG A 367 -10.16 -15.24 -30.46
N ARG A 368 -10.62 -13.99 -30.32
CA ARG A 368 -9.80 -12.85 -29.87
C ARG A 368 -9.28 -13.03 -28.44
N LYS A 369 -10.10 -13.56 -27.53
CA LYS A 369 -9.66 -13.90 -26.15
C LYS A 369 -8.64 -15.04 -26.14
N GLU A 370 -8.85 -16.09 -26.94
CA GLU A 370 -7.91 -17.20 -27.11
C GLU A 370 -6.59 -16.74 -27.75
N GLU A 371 -6.62 -15.79 -28.69
CA GLU A 371 -5.43 -15.22 -29.31
C GLU A 371 -4.69 -14.21 -28.40
N GLU A 372 -5.40 -13.43 -27.61
CA GLU A 372 -4.80 -12.58 -26.57
C GLU A 372 -4.15 -13.43 -25.46
N GLU A 373 -4.80 -14.51 -25.03
CA GLU A 373 -4.22 -15.47 -24.08
C GLU A 373 -3.02 -16.22 -24.69
N ARG A 374 -3.08 -16.57 -25.99
CA ARG A 374 -1.92 -17.14 -26.71
C ARG A 374 -0.75 -16.16 -26.74
N ARG A 375 -1.00 -14.88 -27.06
CA ARG A 375 0.01 -13.80 -27.00
C ARG A 375 0.62 -13.67 -25.61
N ARG A 376 -0.20 -13.59 -24.55
CA ARG A 376 0.31 -13.52 -23.17
C ARG A 376 1.21 -14.72 -22.84
N ARG A 377 0.82 -15.94 -23.21
CA ARG A 377 1.64 -17.17 -23.07
C ARG A 377 2.85 -17.24 -24.03
N GLU A 378 2.97 -16.34 -24.99
CA GLU A 378 4.08 -16.26 -25.95
C GLU A 378 5.08 -15.19 -25.49
N GLU A 379 4.59 -14.04 -25.04
CA GLU A 379 5.35 -12.99 -24.33
C GLU A 379 5.96 -13.52 -23.01
N GLU A 380 5.20 -14.30 -22.23
CA GLU A 380 5.70 -14.96 -21.01
C GLU A 380 6.82 -15.97 -21.31
N ARG A 381 6.69 -16.75 -22.39
CA ARG A 381 7.75 -17.65 -22.83
C ARG A 381 8.97 -16.92 -23.39
N GLN A 382 8.79 -15.81 -24.10
CA GLN A 382 9.90 -14.97 -24.54
C GLN A 382 10.64 -14.35 -23.35
N ARG A 383 9.94 -13.89 -22.31
CA ARG A 383 10.57 -13.42 -21.06
C ARG A 383 11.36 -14.52 -20.36
N LEU A 384 10.79 -15.71 -20.18
CA LEU A 384 11.48 -16.85 -19.58
C LEU A 384 12.67 -17.35 -20.42
N GLU A 385 12.61 -17.23 -21.76
CA GLU A 385 13.75 -17.55 -22.61
C GLU A 385 14.84 -16.45 -22.57
N GLU A 386 14.47 -15.18 -22.51
CA GLU A 386 15.40 -14.06 -22.34
C GLU A 386 16.08 -14.08 -20.97
N GLU A 387 15.33 -14.38 -19.90
CA GLU A 387 15.86 -14.59 -18.55
C GLU A 387 16.85 -15.76 -18.53
N ARG A 388 16.49 -16.92 -19.12
CA ARG A 388 17.44 -18.03 -19.28
C ARG A 388 18.69 -17.64 -20.07
N ARG A 389 18.56 -16.88 -21.17
CA ARG A 389 19.70 -16.38 -21.95
C ARG A 389 20.53 -15.37 -21.14
N GLU A 390 19.94 -14.57 -20.26
CA GLU A 390 20.70 -13.68 -19.37
C GLU A 390 21.41 -14.48 -18.27
N GLU A 391 20.76 -15.49 -17.69
CA GLU A 391 21.38 -16.39 -16.72
C GLU A 391 22.54 -17.18 -17.33
N GLU A 392 22.40 -17.65 -18.56
CA GLU A 392 23.46 -18.29 -19.34
C GLU A 392 24.64 -17.33 -19.55
N ARG A 393 24.39 -16.09 -20.00
CA ARG A 393 25.41 -15.02 -20.12
C ARG A 393 26.03 -14.61 -18.77
N ARG A 394 25.32 -14.77 -17.63
CA ARG A 394 25.88 -14.60 -16.28
C ARG A 394 26.80 -15.77 -15.94
N ARG A 395 26.35 -17.01 -16.10
CA ARG A 395 27.13 -18.24 -15.88
C ARG A 395 28.41 -18.27 -16.72
N GLU A 396 28.35 -17.83 -17.98
CA GLU A 396 29.52 -17.65 -18.85
C GLU A 396 30.51 -16.63 -18.29
N ARG A 397 30.06 -15.43 -17.87
CA ARG A 397 30.93 -14.42 -17.24
C ARG A 397 31.55 -14.93 -15.94
N ASP A 398 30.76 -15.59 -15.08
CA ASP A 398 31.25 -16.18 -13.83
C ASP A 398 32.28 -17.27 -14.12
N GLU A 399 32.10 -18.09 -15.17
CA GLU A 399 33.11 -19.09 -15.55
C GLU A 399 34.34 -18.45 -16.20
N GLU A 400 34.18 -17.40 -17.01
CA GLU A 400 35.31 -16.64 -17.57
C GLU A 400 36.13 -15.98 -16.46
N GLU A 401 35.49 -15.38 -15.45
CA GLU A 401 36.18 -14.85 -14.27
C GLU A 401 36.88 -15.97 -13.48
N ARG A 402 36.23 -17.12 -13.27
CA ARG A 402 36.88 -18.31 -12.67
C ARG A 402 37.99 -18.90 -13.54
N ARG A 403 38.02 -18.67 -14.86
CA ARG A 403 39.15 -19.01 -15.74
C ARG A 403 40.27 -17.97 -15.60
N ARG A 404 39.95 -16.67 -15.55
CA ARG A 404 40.90 -15.57 -15.29
C ARG A 404 41.57 -15.69 -13.92
N GLN A 405 40.82 -16.01 -12.86
CA GLN A 405 41.36 -16.27 -11.53
C GLN A 405 42.31 -17.48 -11.52
N ARG A 406 41.91 -18.61 -12.13
CA ARG A 406 42.80 -19.79 -12.26
C ARG A 406 44.07 -19.50 -13.08
N ALA A 407 43.98 -18.67 -14.12
CA ALA A 407 45.14 -18.23 -14.88
C ALA A 407 46.06 -17.29 -14.08
N ALA A 408 45.50 -16.36 -13.28
CA ALA A 408 46.27 -15.49 -12.39
C ALA A 408 46.95 -16.27 -11.25
N GLU A 409 46.27 -17.27 -10.68
CA GLU A 409 46.84 -18.15 -9.66
C GLU A 409 47.97 -19.02 -10.23
N ALA A 410 47.80 -19.57 -11.44
CA ALA A 410 48.86 -20.27 -12.15
C ALA A 410 50.06 -19.35 -12.41
N ALA A 411 49.84 -18.13 -12.92
CA ALA A 411 50.91 -17.14 -13.14
C ALA A 411 51.65 -16.76 -11.84
N LEU A 412 50.96 -16.73 -10.69
CA LEU A 412 51.57 -16.53 -9.38
C LEU A 412 52.42 -17.72 -8.92
N ARG A 413 52.00 -18.96 -9.18
CA ARG A 413 52.82 -20.16 -8.94
C ARG A 413 54.06 -20.16 -9.83
N ASP A 414 53.89 -19.93 -11.13
CA ASP A 414 54.96 -19.79 -12.13
C ASP A 414 55.98 -18.71 -11.75
N ALA A 415 55.53 -17.56 -11.24
CA ALA A 415 56.41 -16.50 -10.75
C ALA A 415 57.11 -16.90 -9.45
N GLY A 416 56.44 -17.66 -8.57
CA GLY A 416 57.02 -18.22 -7.35
C GLY A 416 58.11 -19.27 -7.65
N GLU A 417 57.91 -20.13 -8.64
CA GLU A 417 58.89 -21.13 -9.06
C GLU A 417 60.07 -20.49 -9.80
N ARG A 418 59.84 -19.50 -10.67
CA ARG A 418 60.93 -18.70 -11.27
C ARG A 418 61.77 -18.01 -10.21
N ARG A 419 61.16 -17.37 -9.19
CA ARG A 419 61.91 -16.76 -8.07
C ARG A 419 62.70 -17.77 -7.26
N LYS A 420 62.19 -18.99 -7.04
CA LYS A 420 62.95 -20.07 -6.38
C LYS A 420 64.14 -20.50 -7.22
N LEU A 421 63.97 -20.70 -8.53
CA LEU A 421 65.04 -21.05 -9.45
C LEU A 421 66.09 -19.93 -9.57
N GLU A 422 65.68 -18.66 -9.59
CA GLU A 422 66.57 -17.50 -9.54
C GLU A 422 67.35 -17.42 -8.22
N GLU A 423 66.72 -17.72 -7.08
CA GLU A 423 67.42 -17.76 -5.79
C GLU A 423 68.35 -18.98 -5.68
N GLU A 424 67.97 -20.14 -6.23
CA GLU A 424 68.81 -21.33 -6.27
C GLU A 424 70.02 -21.14 -7.18
N GLU A 425 69.84 -20.63 -8.40
CA GLU A 425 70.93 -20.21 -9.29
C GLU A 425 71.83 -19.16 -8.63
N ARG A 426 71.26 -18.18 -7.91
CA ARG A 426 72.08 -17.18 -7.19
C ARG A 426 72.89 -17.82 -6.06
N ARG A 427 72.28 -18.68 -5.23
CA ARG A 427 72.98 -19.43 -4.17
C ARG A 427 74.08 -20.34 -4.74
N LYS A 428 73.79 -21.02 -5.85
CA LYS A 428 74.74 -21.90 -6.55
C LYS A 428 75.90 -21.12 -7.15
N LYS A 429 75.65 -19.92 -7.69
CA LYS A 429 76.66 -18.98 -8.16
C LYS A 429 77.47 -18.37 -7.01
N GLU A 430 76.85 -18.05 -5.88
CA GLU A 430 77.53 -17.63 -4.64
C GLU A 430 78.41 -18.77 -4.08
N GLU A 431 77.96 -20.03 -4.16
CA GLU A 431 78.76 -21.20 -3.76
C GLU A 431 79.88 -21.49 -4.76
N ASP A 432 79.65 -21.39 -6.06
CA ASP A 432 80.69 -21.55 -7.10
C ASP A 432 81.73 -20.43 -7.03
N ASP A 433 81.35 -19.18 -6.79
CA ASP A 433 82.31 -18.10 -6.53
C ASP A 433 83.08 -18.32 -5.21
N ARG A 434 82.44 -18.87 -4.19
CA ARG A 434 83.12 -19.27 -2.94
C ARG A 434 84.08 -20.44 -3.16
N ARG A 435 83.71 -21.44 -3.97
CA ARG A 435 84.56 -22.55 -4.40
C ARG A 435 85.73 -22.05 -5.25
N ARG A 436 85.50 -21.15 -6.20
CA ARG A 436 86.55 -20.49 -7.01
C ARG A 436 87.51 -19.69 -6.15
N ARG A 437 87.03 -18.94 -5.14
CA ARG A 437 87.90 -18.21 -4.19
C ARG A 437 88.73 -19.17 -3.32
N LEU A 438 88.11 -20.22 -2.77
CA LEU A 438 88.82 -21.25 -2.00
C LEU A 438 89.83 -22.02 -2.87
N GLN A 439 89.49 -22.29 -4.12
CA GLN A 439 90.36 -22.95 -5.09
C GLN A 439 91.50 -22.02 -5.54
N GLN A 440 91.25 -20.73 -5.73
CA GLN A 440 92.29 -19.73 -5.95
C GLN A 440 93.21 -19.58 -4.73
N GLN A 441 92.68 -19.58 -3.50
CA GLN A 441 93.50 -19.59 -2.29
C GLN A 441 94.34 -20.85 -2.20
N HIS A 442 93.76 -22.04 -2.42
CA HIS A 442 94.49 -23.31 -2.42
C HIS A 442 95.47 -23.42 -3.61
N GLU A 443 95.22 -22.75 -4.74
CA GLU A 443 96.11 -22.71 -5.91
C GLU A 443 97.20 -21.64 -5.76
N GLU A 444 96.98 -20.57 -5.00
CA GLU A 444 97.99 -19.60 -4.59
C GLU A 444 98.86 -20.15 -3.45
N GLU A 445 98.29 -20.85 -2.48
CA GLU A 445 99.01 -21.63 -1.47
C GLU A 445 99.79 -22.76 -2.11
N ARG A 446 99.21 -23.49 -3.08
CA ARG A 446 99.97 -24.46 -3.87
C ARG A 446 101.02 -23.79 -4.73
N ARG A 447 100.81 -22.62 -5.32
CA ARG A 447 101.87 -21.89 -6.03
C ARG A 447 102.99 -21.44 -5.11
N LYS A 448 102.68 -20.99 -3.89
CA LYS A 448 103.70 -20.65 -2.87
C LYS A 448 104.41 -21.90 -2.38
N ALA A 449 103.72 -23.02 -2.19
CA ALA A 449 104.30 -24.29 -1.82
C ALA A 449 105.08 -24.96 -2.97
N ASP A 450 104.67 -24.75 -4.23
CA ASP A 450 105.33 -25.25 -5.45
C ASP A 450 106.50 -24.32 -5.84
N GLU A 451 106.48 -23.02 -5.47
CA GLU A 451 107.62 -22.09 -5.58
C GLU A 451 108.62 -22.30 -4.44
N GLU A 452 108.17 -22.50 -3.20
CA GLU A 452 109.02 -22.87 -2.08
C GLU A 452 109.60 -24.27 -2.30
N ARG A 453 108.79 -25.23 -2.78
CA ARG A 453 109.27 -26.52 -3.29
C ARG A 453 110.27 -26.32 -4.41
N ARG A 454 110.03 -25.45 -5.40
CA ARG A 454 111.04 -25.18 -6.46
C ARG A 454 112.32 -24.57 -5.91
N ARG A 455 112.27 -23.66 -4.93
CA ARG A 455 113.50 -23.14 -4.27
C ARG A 455 114.22 -24.25 -3.50
N ARG A 456 113.46 -25.09 -2.77
CA ARG A 456 113.98 -26.28 -2.08
C ARG A 456 114.47 -27.35 -3.06
N GLU A 457 113.88 -27.49 -4.24
CA GLU A 457 114.25 -28.45 -5.29
C GLU A 457 115.37 -27.91 -6.18
N GLU A 458 115.57 -26.60 -6.31
CA GLU A 458 116.78 -25.99 -6.90
C GLU A 458 117.96 -26.08 -5.91
N GLU A 459 117.70 -25.90 -4.60
CA GLU A 459 118.69 -26.11 -3.56
C GLU A 459 119.01 -27.61 -3.37
N GLU A 460 117.99 -28.48 -3.47
CA GLU A 460 118.15 -29.93 -3.41
C GLU A 460 118.66 -30.51 -4.73
N GLU A 461 118.39 -29.93 -5.90
CA GLU A 461 119.10 -30.25 -7.17
C GLU A 461 120.58 -29.86 -7.07
N ARG A 462 120.91 -28.69 -6.51
CA ARG A 462 122.32 -28.35 -6.23
C ARG A 462 122.97 -29.41 -5.32
N ARG A 463 122.25 -29.87 -4.28
CA ARG A 463 122.71 -30.95 -3.39
C ARG A 463 122.63 -32.36 -4.03
N LYS A 464 121.77 -32.61 -5.02
CA LYS A 464 121.59 -33.90 -5.72
C LYS A 464 122.53 -34.05 -6.90
N VAL A 465 122.88 -32.99 -7.63
CA VAL A 465 124.03 -32.99 -8.55
C VAL A 465 125.33 -33.22 -7.77
N GLU A 466 125.41 -32.72 -6.54
CA GLU A 466 126.52 -32.99 -5.62
C GLU A 466 126.49 -34.42 -5.02
N MET A 467 125.32 -35.02 -4.79
CA MET A 467 125.18 -36.38 -4.22
C MET A 467 125.00 -37.53 -5.23
N GLU A 468 124.39 -37.37 -6.41
CA GLU A 468 124.32 -38.40 -7.47
C GLU A 468 125.72 -38.81 -7.97
N LYS A 469 126.72 -37.93 -7.79
CA LYS A 469 128.13 -38.26 -8.00
C LYS A 469 128.69 -39.25 -6.95
N LYS A 470 127.88 -39.64 -5.95
CA LYS A 470 128.10 -40.68 -4.96
C LYS A 470 126.84 -41.57 -4.86
N LYS A 471 126.93 -42.81 -5.39
CA LYS A 471 125.99 -43.92 -5.13
C LYS A 471 124.61 -43.72 -5.81
N LYS A 472 124.23 -44.46 -6.86
CA LYS A 472 124.71 -45.75 -7.41
C LYS A 472 124.70 -46.92 -6.43
N GLU A 473 123.53 -47.26 -5.88
CA GLU A 473 123.23 -48.60 -5.34
C GLU A 473 121.70 -48.81 -5.21
N GLU A 474 121.28 -50.08 -5.15
CA GLU A 474 119.96 -50.59 -4.69
C GLU A 474 118.64 -50.17 -5.39
N THR A 475 118.41 -50.83 -6.52
CA THR A 475 117.19 -51.62 -6.83
C THR A 475 115.95 -51.57 -5.91
N SER A 476 114.83 -51.13 -6.50
CA SER A 476 113.67 -51.98 -6.90
C SER A 476 112.75 -52.66 -5.85
N ARG A 477 111.43 -52.39 -6.04
CA ARG A 477 110.26 -53.34 -6.04
C ARG A 477 109.49 -53.72 -4.74
N GLN A 478 108.17 -53.92 -4.98
CA GLN A 478 107.24 -54.90 -4.34
C GLN A 478 106.71 -54.64 -2.90
N GLN A 479 105.53 -55.12 -2.46
CA GLN A 479 104.23 -55.45 -3.12
C GLN A 479 103.10 -55.74 -2.07
N GLN A 480 101.82 -55.46 -2.42
CA GLN A 480 100.61 -56.21 -2.00
C GLN A 480 100.21 -56.24 -0.47
N PRO A 481 99.20 -57.03 0.03
CA PRO A 481 97.79 -56.58 0.03
C PRO A 481 96.91 -57.05 1.26
N ASN A 482 95.57 -57.10 1.05
CA ASN A 482 94.55 -57.98 1.69
C ASN A 482 93.81 -57.46 2.95
N GLY A 483 92.53 -57.86 3.17
CA GLY A 483 91.73 -57.36 4.32
C GLY A 483 90.29 -57.89 4.51
N GLY A 484 89.31 -57.46 3.70
CA GLY A 484 87.94 -58.04 3.56
C GLY A 484 86.85 -57.88 4.66
N LYS A 485 85.57 -57.91 4.22
CA LYS A 485 84.34 -58.48 4.88
C LYS A 485 83.76 -57.76 6.15
N VAL A 486 82.46 -57.81 6.53
CA VAL A 486 81.18 -58.44 6.03
C VAL A 486 79.98 -57.44 6.19
N ASP A 487 78.76 -57.86 5.85
CA ASP A 487 77.42 -57.18 5.86
C ASP A 487 76.41 -57.85 6.85
N VAL A 488 75.14 -57.38 6.91
CA VAL A 488 73.88 -58.00 7.46
C VAL A 488 73.57 -57.81 8.98
N GLN A 489 72.33 -57.77 9.55
CA GLN A 489 70.98 -57.12 9.29
C GLN A 489 69.87 -57.74 10.20
N GLU A 490 68.88 -57.00 10.75
CA GLU A 490 67.61 -57.57 11.32
C GLU A 490 66.44 -56.49 11.52
N LYS A 491 65.09 -56.69 11.69
CA LYS A 491 63.96 -57.51 11.07
C LYS A 491 62.61 -57.37 11.88
N LEU A 492 61.54 -58.14 11.54
CA LEU A 492 60.23 -58.35 12.26
C LEU A 492 59.21 -57.16 12.31
N THR A 493 57.90 -57.26 12.69
CA THR A 493 56.75 -58.22 12.49
C THR A 493 55.40 -57.57 12.96
N ALA A 494 54.22 -58.24 12.87
CA ALA A 494 52.83 -57.68 12.93
C ALA A 494 51.80 -58.46 13.83
N LEU A 495 50.48 -58.37 13.52
CA LEU A 495 49.35 -59.37 13.62
C LEU A 495 48.13 -59.22 14.62
N LEU A 496 46.95 -59.75 14.18
CA LEU A 496 45.68 -60.15 14.88
C LEU A 496 44.61 -59.08 15.33
N ARG A 497 43.32 -59.39 15.70
CA ARG A 497 42.23 -60.32 15.21
C ARG A 497 40.94 -60.33 16.12
N GLY A 498 39.76 -59.98 15.57
CA GLY A 498 38.47 -60.74 15.74
C GLY A 498 37.37 -60.39 16.80
N LEU A 499 36.15 -60.86 16.48
CA LEU A 499 35.01 -61.35 17.31
C LEU A 499 34.04 -60.43 18.13
N GLU A 500 32.82 -60.24 17.56
CA GLU A 500 31.50 -60.83 17.96
C GLU A 500 30.71 -60.52 19.28
N GLU A 501 29.38 -60.71 19.20
CA GLU A 501 28.33 -60.91 20.24
C GLU A 501 27.85 -59.73 21.16
N ARG A 502 26.61 -59.68 21.72
CA ARG A 502 25.23 -60.10 21.29
C ARG A 502 24.15 -59.61 22.30
N LYS A 503 22.86 -59.60 21.89
CA LYS A 503 21.61 -59.40 22.70
C LYS A 503 21.42 -58.00 23.34
N GLY A 504 20.21 -57.46 23.51
CA GLY A 504 18.86 -57.87 23.08
C GLY A 504 17.76 -57.15 23.90
N GLY A 505 16.70 -56.64 23.26
CA GLY A 505 15.61 -55.93 23.97
C GLY A 505 14.41 -55.52 23.10
N LYS A 506 13.23 -56.05 23.42
CA LYS A 506 11.85 -55.75 22.94
C LYS A 506 10.89 -56.26 24.05
N PRO A 507 9.63 -55.79 24.22
CA PRO A 507 8.62 -55.71 23.15
C PRO A 507 7.50 -54.63 23.33
N LYS A 508 6.44 -54.75 22.51
CA LYS A 508 5.11 -54.08 22.56
C LYS A 508 5.13 -52.55 22.31
N ALA A 509 4.58 -51.98 21.24
CA ALA A 509 3.45 -52.29 20.34
C ALA A 509 2.05 -51.87 20.86
N THR A 510 1.50 -50.87 20.18
CA THR A 510 0.08 -50.54 19.99
C THR A 510 -0.10 -50.22 18.49
N GLN A 511 -1.29 -50.45 17.93
CA GLN A 511 -1.52 -50.42 16.47
C GLN A 511 -2.53 -49.35 16.05
N HIS A 512 -2.54 -49.08 14.74
CA HIS A 512 -3.60 -48.41 13.96
C HIS A 512 -3.94 -46.95 14.28
N ARG A 513 -3.59 -46.08 13.33
CA ARG A 513 -4.63 -45.65 12.38
C ARG A 513 -4.12 -45.85 10.95
N THR A 514 -5.01 -46.30 10.06
CA THR A 514 -4.71 -46.60 8.65
C THR A 514 -5.07 -45.41 7.75
N SER A 515 -4.53 -45.39 6.53
CA SER A 515 -4.99 -44.58 5.39
C SER A 515 -4.57 -43.10 5.35
N ALA A 516 -3.30 -42.88 5.01
CA ALA A 516 -2.90 -41.85 4.04
C ALA A 516 -2.25 -42.56 2.84
N ALA A 517 -2.37 -42.03 1.63
CA ALA A 517 -1.75 -42.60 0.44
C ALA A 517 -0.34 -42.03 0.28
N LEU A 518 0.66 -42.74 0.79
CA LEU A 518 2.07 -42.34 0.64
C LEU A 518 2.50 -42.56 -0.81
N THR A 519 2.93 -41.50 -1.48
CA THR A 519 3.49 -41.58 -2.84
C THR A 519 4.99 -41.89 -2.77
N ALA A 520 5.45 -42.80 -3.62
CA ALA A 520 6.87 -43.06 -3.81
C ALA A 520 7.49 -42.00 -4.74
N PHE A 521 8.52 -41.32 -4.24
CA PHE A 521 9.36 -40.40 -5.00
C PHE A 521 10.78 -40.95 -5.09
N LYS A 522 11.45 -40.77 -6.23
CA LYS A 522 12.83 -41.19 -6.46
C LYS A 522 13.75 -39.97 -6.50
N ALA A 523 14.84 -39.99 -5.75
CA ALA A 523 15.82 -38.91 -5.74
C ALA A 523 16.58 -38.82 -7.07
N LEU A 524 16.57 -37.63 -7.68
CA LEU A 524 17.38 -37.29 -8.86
C LEU A 524 18.80 -36.85 -8.46
N TYR A 525 18.94 -36.23 -7.29
CA TYR A 525 20.19 -35.66 -6.80
C TYR A 525 20.39 -35.98 -5.30
N PRO A 526 21.64 -36.12 -4.81
CA PRO A 526 21.88 -36.29 -3.39
C PRO A 526 21.57 -34.99 -2.62
N PHE A 527 20.86 -35.12 -1.50
CA PHE A 527 20.52 -34.03 -0.60
C PHE A 527 21.10 -34.30 0.80
N SER A 528 21.72 -33.27 1.40
CA SER A 528 22.31 -33.34 2.74
C SER A 528 21.60 -32.35 3.66
N ALA A 529 20.87 -32.89 4.63
CA ALA A 529 20.15 -32.13 5.65
C ALA A 529 21.09 -31.19 6.42
N ARG A 530 20.65 -29.94 6.58
CA ARG A 530 21.38 -28.85 7.24
C ARG A 530 20.98 -28.67 8.71
N ASN A 531 19.92 -29.35 9.14
CA ASN A 531 19.35 -29.34 10.48
C ASN A 531 18.64 -30.69 10.76
N ASN A 532 18.02 -30.81 11.94
CA ASN A 532 17.34 -32.05 12.36
C ASN A 532 15.89 -32.19 11.85
N GLU A 533 15.40 -31.23 11.05
CA GLU A 533 14.05 -31.19 10.48
C GLU A 533 14.08 -31.57 8.98
N GLU A 534 15.26 -31.58 8.35
CA GLU A 534 15.51 -31.97 6.95
C GLU A 534 15.92 -33.45 6.80
N LEU A 535 15.64 -34.07 5.64
CA LEU A 535 15.91 -35.49 5.37
C LEU A 535 17.08 -35.70 4.38
N SER A 536 18.22 -36.22 4.82
CA SER A 536 19.34 -36.57 3.91
C SER A 536 19.06 -37.83 3.08
N PHE A 537 19.43 -37.80 1.80
CA PHE A 537 19.39 -38.94 0.85
C PHE A 537 20.44 -38.83 -0.26
N SER A 538 20.74 -39.95 -0.91
CA SER A 538 21.56 -40.05 -2.12
C SER A 538 20.68 -39.90 -3.37
N ALA A 539 21.29 -39.70 -4.54
CA ALA A 539 20.59 -39.97 -5.80
C ALA A 539 20.16 -41.44 -5.87
N ASP A 540 19.10 -41.71 -6.63
CA ASP A 540 18.42 -43.00 -6.78
C ASP A 540 17.74 -43.59 -5.51
N ASP A 541 17.85 -42.95 -4.34
CA ASP A 541 17.04 -43.32 -3.15
C ASP A 541 15.54 -43.17 -3.42
N VAL A 542 14.72 -44.07 -2.86
CA VAL A 542 13.26 -43.94 -2.82
C VAL A 542 12.81 -43.39 -1.48
N ILE A 543 11.87 -42.45 -1.51
CA ILE A 543 11.32 -41.71 -0.37
C ILE A 543 9.80 -41.80 -0.40
N GLU A 544 9.18 -42.08 0.75
CA GLU A 544 7.72 -42.13 0.90
C GLU A 544 7.21 -40.76 1.39
N VAL A 545 6.37 -40.09 0.59
CA VAL A 545 5.89 -38.72 0.85
C VAL A 545 4.40 -38.71 1.20
N ASP A 546 4.04 -37.93 2.21
CA ASP A 546 2.64 -37.69 2.57
C ASP A 546 2.13 -36.39 1.90
N GLU A 547 1.47 -36.55 0.75
CA GLU A 547 0.89 -35.44 -0.04
C GLU A 547 -0.19 -34.64 0.71
N THR A 548 -0.58 -35.02 1.94
CA THR A 548 -1.55 -34.26 2.76
C THR A 548 -0.91 -33.20 3.67
N THR A 549 0.42 -33.08 3.69
CA THR A 549 1.15 -32.16 4.59
C THR A 549 1.48 -30.82 3.91
N GLU A 550 0.52 -29.90 3.84
CA GLU A 550 0.70 -28.58 3.19
C GLU A 550 1.60 -27.60 3.97
N ARG A 551 2.81 -27.29 3.47
CA ARG A 551 3.50 -26.01 3.73
C ARG A 551 4.69 -25.73 2.79
N GLU A 552 4.76 -24.48 2.32
CA GLU A 552 5.75 -23.89 1.39
C GLU A 552 5.83 -24.57 0.01
N GLU A 553 5.66 -23.77 -1.05
CA GLU A 553 5.72 -24.27 -2.44
C GLU A 553 7.12 -24.84 -2.75
N GLY A 554 7.16 -26.04 -3.33
CA GLY A 554 8.40 -26.72 -3.72
C GLY A 554 9.13 -27.47 -2.59
N TRP A 555 8.51 -27.69 -1.43
CA TRP A 555 9.02 -28.58 -0.38
C TRP A 555 8.09 -29.75 -0.09
N LEU A 556 8.66 -30.94 0.12
CA LEU A 556 7.94 -32.16 0.47
C LEU A 556 8.39 -32.65 1.86
N TYR A 557 7.44 -33.21 2.61
CA TYR A 557 7.72 -33.93 3.85
C TYR A 557 7.56 -35.43 3.62
N GLY A 558 8.62 -36.19 3.89
CA GLY A 558 8.64 -37.62 3.63
C GLY A 558 9.50 -38.41 4.60
N SER A 559 9.53 -39.72 4.40
CA SER A 559 10.32 -40.65 5.20
C SER A 559 11.23 -41.53 4.34
N ARG A 560 12.44 -41.78 4.85
CA ARG A 560 13.40 -42.74 4.29
C ARG A 560 14.04 -43.52 5.43
N GLN A 561 13.95 -44.85 5.36
CA GLN A 561 14.52 -45.77 6.36
C GLN A 561 14.15 -45.45 7.83
N GLY A 562 12.92 -44.97 8.06
CA GLY A 562 12.40 -44.63 9.40
C GLY A 562 12.88 -43.29 9.96
N LYS A 563 13.59 -42.47 9.17
CA LYS A 563 13.80 -41.04 9.46
C LYS A 563 12.80 -40.24 8.64
N MET A 564 12.21 -39.20 9.24
CA MET A 564 11.32 -38.24 8.56
C MET A 564 11.99 -36.87 8.49
N GLY A 565 11.67 -36.09 7.46
CA GLY A 565 12.15 -34.72 7.33
C GLY A 565 11.73 -34.06 6.01
N TRP A 566 11.95 -32.75 5.94
CA TRP A 566 11.72 -31.91 4.78
C TRP A 566 12.83 -32.03 3.74
N PHE A 567 12.47 -31.89 2.46
CA PHE A 567 13.41 -31.75 1.35
C PHE A 567 12.75 -31.05 0.15
N PRO A 568 13.53 -30.46 -0.78
CA PRO A 568 12.95 -29.79 -1.94
C PRO A 568 12.35 -30.78 -2.94
N GLU A 569 11.18 -30.45 -3.48
CA GLU A 569 10.50 -31.22 -4.53
C GLU A 569 11.39 -31.40 -5.77
N SER A 570 12.14 -30.37 -6.15
CA SER A 570 13.04 -30.38 -7.32
C SER A 570 14.24 -31.33 -7.21
N TYR A 571 14.43 -32.01 -6.07
CA TYR A 571 15.45 -33.05 -5.90
C TYR A 571 14.91 -34.46 -6.15
N VAL A 572 13.60 -34.62 -6.41
CA VAL A 572 12.95 -35.92 -6.60
C VAL A 572 12.01 -35.94 -7.83
N GLU A 573 11.66 -37.14 -8.28
CA GLU A 573 10.69 -37.42 -9.34
C GLU A 573 9.60 -38.39 -8.83
N ARG A 574 8.34 -38.16 -9.19
CA ARG A 574 7.20 -39.01 -8.77
C ARG A 574 7.25 -40.35 -9.51
N VAL A 575 7.34 -41.46 -8.78
CA VAL A 575 7.36 -42.80 -9.38
C VAL A 575 5.92 -43.22 -9.68
N ALA A 576 5.57 -43.27 -10.97
CA ALA A 576 4.28 -43.81 -11.42
C ALA A 576 4.23 -45.34 -11.24
N PRO A 577 3.17 -45.92 -10.65
CA PRO A 577 3.00 -47.37 -10.60
C PRO A 577 2.63 -47.90 -12.00
N SER A 578 3.44 -48.82 -12.52
CA SER A 578 3.15 -49.59 -13.73
C SER A 578 3.57 -51.04 -13.53
N ASP A 579 2.70 -51.97 -13.93
CA ASP A 579 2.94 -53.41 -13.79
C ASP A 579 4.06 -53.92 -14.70
N ALA A 580 4.64 -55.07 -14.32
CA ALA A 580 5.82 -55.63 -14.95
C ALA A 580 5.50 -56.72 -15.99
N ALA A 581 6.30 -56.80 -17.07
CA ALA A 581 6.91 -58.06 -17.54
C ALA A 581 7.95 -57.89 -18.68
N ASN A 582 9.12 -58.49 -18.49
CA ASN A 582 9.93 -59.25 -19.46
C ASN A 582 10.31 -58.66 -20.85
N SER A 583 11.63 -58.52 -21.08
CA SER A 583 12.42 -59.39 -22.01
C SER A 583 13.39 -58.67 -22.99
N ALA A 584 14.68 -58.85 -22.72
CA ALA A 584 15.77 -59.13 -23.67
C ALA A 584 16.27 -58.10 -24.74
N ALA A 585 17.59 -57.85 -24.63
CA ALA A 585 18.61 -57.91 -25.69
C ALA A 585 18.90 -56.73 -26.67
N ALA A 586 20.19 -56.37 -26.67
CA ALA A 586 21.07 -56.16 -27.84
C ALA A 586 20.99 -54.89 -28.72
N THR A 587 21.90 -53.95 -28.43
CA THR A 587 22.85 -53.27 -29.36
C THR A 587 22.37 -52.58 -30.67
N ALA A 588 22.66 -51.27 -30.70
CA ALA A 588 23.37 -50.53 -31.78
C ALA A 588 22.67 -50.11 -33.10
N ALA A 589 22.36 -48.80 -33.16
CA ALA A 589 22.70 -47.83 -34.23
C ALA A 589 22.32 -48.07 -35.73
N ALA A 590 21.30 -47.31 -36.18
CA ALA A 590 21.27 -46.35 -37.33
C ALA A 590 21.72 -46.76 -38.76
N PRO A 591 21.42 -45.99 -39.85
CA PRO A 591 20.50 -44.85 -40.04
C PRO A 591 19.46 -45.06 -41.20
N ALA A 592 18.75 -43.99 -41.61
CA ALA A 592 17.77 -43.91 -42.72
C ALA A 592 18.43 -43.50 -44.09
N PRO A 593 17.76 -43.08 -45.21
CA PRO A 593 16.31 -42.85 -45.51
C PRO A 593 15.82 -43.26 -46.96
N SER A 594 14.74 -42.61 -47.47
CA SER A 594 14.16 -42.61 -48.86
C SER A 594 13.03 -43.63 -49.19
N LYS A 595 12.03 -43.42 -50.09
CA LYS A 595 11.58 -42.27 -50.93
C LYS A 595 10.08 -42.37 -51.39
N VAL A 596 9.31 -41.31 -51.11
CA VAL A 596 8.13 -40.62 -51.76
C VAL A 596 7.90 -40.74 -53.31
N PRO A 597 6.82 -40.17 -53.96
CA PRO A 597 5.51 -39.57 -53.51
C PRO A 597 4.24 -39.91 -54.40
N ILE A 598 3.05 -39.36 -54.07
CA ILE A 598 2.08 -38.69 -54.99
C ILE A 598 0.98 -37.93 -54.20
N GLN A 599 0.28 -36.95 -54.81
CA GLN A 599 -0.53 -35.92 -54.13
C GLN A 599 -2.01 -35.83 -54.60
N LYS A 600 -2.96 -35.75 -53.65
CA LYS A 600 -4.28 -35.11 -53.78
C LYS A 600 -4.90 -34.86 -52.39
N GLN A 601 -5.39 -33.65 -52.12
CA GLN A 601 -6.10 -33.30 -50.88
C GLN A 601 -7.43 -32.63 -51.21
N LEU A 602 -8.53 -33.11 -50.61
CA LEU A 602 -9.79 -32.38 -50.38
C LEU A 602 -10.66 -33.20 -49.39
N SER A 603 -11.75 -32.63 -48.88
CA SER A 603 -12.60 -33.21 -47.82
C SER A 603 -13.71 -34.13 -48.34
N ASN A 604 -14.12 -35.12 -47.52
CA ASN A 604 -15.50 -35.25 -46.97
C ASN A 604 -15.69 -36.53 -46.12
N ALA A 605 -16.88 -36.66 -45.51
CA ALA A 605 -17.31 -37.74 -44.60
C ALA A 605 -18.41 -38.63 -45.24
N LEU A 606 -19.23 -39.30 -44.41
CA LEU A 606 -20.50 -39.98 -44.75
C LEU A 606 -20.33 -41.31 -45.56
N GLU A 607 -21.32 -42.20 -45.72
CA GLU A 607 -22.76 -42.31 -45.34
C GLU A 607 -23.02 -43.81 -44.92
N ALA A 608 -24.20 -44.43 -44.66
CA ALA A 608 -25.62 -44.12 -44.84
C ALA A 608 -26.60 -45.03 -44.03
N ALA A 609 -27.90 -44.76 -44.24
CA ALA A 609 -29.09 -45.63 -44.04
C ALA A 609 -29.62 -45.80 -42.58
N LYS A 610 -30.94 -45.72 -42.30
CA LYS A 610 -32.10 -45.41 -43.17
C LYS A 610 -33.32 -44.91 -42.37
N ALA A 611 -34.05 -43.95 -42.94
CA ALA A 611 -35.51 -43.70 -42.88
C ALA A 611 -36.32 -43.67 -41.54
N ALA A 612 -37.01 -42.53 -41.35
CA ALA A 612 -38.41 -42.38 -40.89
C ALA A 612 -38.83 -42.71 -39.43
N GLY A 613 -39.97 -42.12 -39.02
CA GLY A 613 -40.65 -42.32 -37.72
C GLY A 613 -40.30 -41.24 -36.68
N THR A 614 -41.08 -40.18 -36.44
CA THR A 614 -42.43 -40.06 -35.83
C THR A 614 -42.54 -40.49 -34.35
N LYS A 615 -43.07 -39.56 -33.54
CA LYS A 615 -43.60 -39.71 -32.17
C LYS A 615 -42.55 -39.87 -31.06
N SER A 616 -42.77 -39.52 -29.79
CA SER A 616 -43.68 -38.60 -29.05
C SER A 616 -43.83 -39.17 -27.63
N ALA A 617 -44.13 -38.29 -26.66
CA ALA A 617 -44.35 -38.59 -25.24
C ALA A 617 -43.07 -38.97 -24.45
N PHE A 618 -42.96 -38.67 -23.15
CA PHE A 618 -44.02 -38.22 -22.23
C PHE A 618 -43.62 -36.92 -21.48
N THR A 619 -44.52 -35.94 -21.44
CA THR A 619 -44.50 -34.84 -20.46
C THR A 619 -45.60 -35.08 -19.44
N PRO A 620 -45.45 -34.60 -18.19
CA PRO A 620 -46.18 -33.38 -17.83
C PRO A 620 -45.30 -32.27 -17.26
N THR A 621 -45.47 -31.08 -17.83
CA THR A 621 -45.84 -29.80 -17.18
C THR A 621 -45.46 -29.49 -15.72
N HIS A 622 -45.20 -28.23 -15.34
CA HIS A 622 -45.51 -26.96 -16.04
C HIS A 622 -44.46 -25.86 -15.77
N SER A 623 -44.18 -25.07 -16.81
CA SER A 623 -43.85 -23.64 -16.69
C SER A 623 -44.91 -22.84 -17.46
N PRO A 624 -45.08 -21.55 -17.19
CA PRO A 624 -44.96 -20.61 -18.31
C PRO A 624 -43.94 -19.50 -18.04
N ASN A 625 -43.68 -18.72 -19.09
CA ASN A 625 -42.58 -17.76 -19.20
C ASN A 625 -43.11 -16.30 -19.25
N SER A 626 -42.19 -15.35 -19.42
CA SER A 626 -42.36 -14.00 -20.01
C SER A 626 -42.69 -12.82 -19.08
N ALA A 627 -41.85 -11.78 -19.22
CA ALA A 627 -42.13 -10.35 -18.94
C ALA A 627 -42.72 -9.70 -20.23
N PRO A 628 -42.88 -8.35 -20.40
CA PRO A 628 -42.70 -7.16 -19.51
C PRO A 628 -44.09 -6.42 -19.38
N PRO A 629 -44.33 -5.08 -19.53
CA PRO A 629 -43.49 -3.86 -19.57
C PRO A 629 -44.06 -2.61 -18.80
N GLU A 630 -43.44 -1.44 -19.07
CA GLU A 630 -44.08 -0.11 -19.27
C GLU A 630 -44.57 0.83 -18.13
N SER A 631 -43.90 2.00 -18.04
CA SER A 631 -44.44 3.35 -18.36
C SER A 631 -44.54 4.43 -17.25
N HIS A 632 -44.59 5.70 -17.72
CA HIS A 632 -44.69 7.00 -17.01
C HIS A 632 -43.38 7.47 -16.32
N GLY A 633 -42.83 8.68 -16.51
CA GLY A 633 -43.29 9.91 -17.20
C GLY A 633 -43.68 11.02 -16.20
N GLN A 634 -43.37 12.31 -16.37
CA GLN A 634 -42.64 13.07 -17.42
C GLN A 634 -42.21 14.45 -16.83
N PRO A 635 -41.32 15.26 -17.45
CA PRO A 635 -41.77 16.23 -18.46
C PRO A 635 -40.82 16.43 -19.66
N VAL A 636 -41.38 16.84 -20.80
CA VAL A 636 -40.66 17.25 -22.02
C VAL A 636 -40.32 18.74 -21.97
N VAL A 637 -39.16 19.12 -22.50
CA VAL A 637 -38.86 20.52 -22.89
C VAL A 637 -38.86 20.59 -24.41
N GLY A 638 -39.79 21.35 -24.98
CA GLY A 638 -39.86 21.54 -26.43
C GLY A 638 -38.77 22.49 -26.94
N ASN A 639 -38.33 22.25 -28.18
CA ASN A 639 -37.53 23.19 -28.99
C ASN A 639 -36.14 23.57 -28.45
N LEU A 640 -35.45 22.68 -27.74
CA LEU A 640 -34.02 22.84 -27.46
C LEU A 640 -33.17 22.06 -28.47
N SER A 641 -32.33 22.78 -29.20
CA SER A 641 -31.30 22.22 -30.09
C SER A 641 -29.92 22.41 -29.47
N ALA A 642 -29.11 21.35 -29.48
CA ALA A 642 -27.75 21.37 -28.95
C ALA A 642 -26.74 20.98 -30.04
N GLN A 643 -25.72 21.81 -30.25
CA GLN A 643 -24.66 21.55 -31.22
C GLN A 643 -23.50 20.80 -30.57
N ALA A 644 -23.03 19.74 -31.22
CA ALA A 644 -21.92 18.91 -30.75
C ALA A 644 -20.57 19.63 -30.82
N LEU A 645 -19.85 19.71 -29.70
CA LEU A 645 -18.53 20.33 -29.61
C LEU A 645 -17.41 19.40 -30.11
N CYS A 646 -17.65 18.09 -30.11
CA CYS A 646 -16.76 17.05 -30.61
C CYS A 646 -17.55 15.76 -30.92
N SER A 647 -16.99 14.87 -31.77
CA SER A 647 -17.63 13.60 -32.11
C SER A 647 -17.70 12.66 -30.90
N TRP A 648 -18.82 11.95 -30.76
CA TRP A 648 -19.07 11.00 -29.68
C TRP A 648 -19.62 9.68 -30.23
N THR A 649 -18.94 8.58 -29.88
CA THR A 649 -19.35 7.23 -30.29
C THR A 649 -20.18 6.57 -29.19
N ALA A 650 -21.33 6.00 -29.56
CA ALA A 650 -22.23 5.32 -28.64
C ALA A 650 -21.55 4.14 -27.94
N LYS A 651 -21.48 4.19 -26.59
CA LYS A 651 -20.86 3.14 -25.75
C LYS A 651 -21.83 2.06 -25.28
N THR A 652 -23.14 2.26 -25.46
CA THR A 652 -24.19 1.25 -25.27
C THR A 652 -25.30 1.49 -26.28
N ASP A 653 -26.15 0.48 -26.52
CA ASP A 653 -27.27 0.52 -27.46
C ASP A 653 -28.32 1.61 -27.14
N ASN A 654 -28.28 2.18 -25.93
CA ASN A 654 -29.15 3.28 -25.49
C ASN A 654 -28.47 4.67 -25.61
N HIS A 655 -27.26 4.77 -26.15
CA HIS A 655 -26.53 6.04 -26.29
C HIS A 655 -26.64 6.60 -27.71
N LEU A 656 -26.76 7.91 -27.86
CA LEU A 656 -26.77 8.57 -29.17
C LEU A 656 -25.34 8.59 -29.75
N ASN A 657 -25.23 8.52 -31.08
CA ASN A 657 -23.98 8.59 -31.82
C ASN A 657 -23.99 9.84 -32.72
N PHE A 658 -22.96 10.68 -32.65
CA PHE A 658 -22.91 11.94 -33.40
C PHE A 658 -21.48 12.41 -33.67
N ASN A 659 -21.32 13.28 -34.67
CA ASN A 659 -20.06 13.92 -35.01
C ASN A 659 -19.97 15.33 -34.44
N LYS A 660 -18.76 15.89 -34.46
CA LYS A 660 -18.55 17.31 -34.18
C LYS A 660 -19.43 18.17 -35.12
N ASP A 661 -19.96 19.25 -34.56
CA ASP A 661 -20.77 20.28 -35.19
C ASP A 661 -22.19 19.84 -35.61
N ASP A 662 -22.57 18.55 -35.40
CA ASP A 662 -23.95 18.04 -35.56
C ASP A 662 -24.94 18.73 -34.60
N VAL A 663 -26.18 18.97 -35.06
CA VAL A 663 -27.24 19.62 -34.27
C VAL A 663 -28.27 18.59 -33.80
N ILE A 664 -28.25 18.29 -32.51
CA ILE A 664 -29.05 17.26 -31.83
C ILE A 664 -30.28 17.92 -31.20
N ARG A 665 -31.48 17.37 -31.42
CA ARG A 665 -32.70 17.84 -30.74
C ARG A 665 -32.81 17.21 -29.35
N VAL A 666 -32.77 18.01 -28.30
CA VAL A 666 -32.86 17.52 -26.90
C VAL A 666 -34.32 17.19 -26.56
N LEU A 667 -34.55 16.02 -25.96
CA LEU A 667 -35.88 15.49 -25.60
C LEU A 667 -36.09 15.39 -24.08
N GLU A 668 -35.07 14.93 -23.34
CA GLU A 668 -35.06 14.83 -21.88
C GLU A 668 -33.70 15.26 -21.33
N GLN A 669 -33.68 15.90 -20.15
CA GLN A 669 -32.44 16.31 -19.48
C GLN A 669 -32.33 15.67 -18.10
N GLN A 670 -31.19 15.03 -17.84
CA GLN A 670 -30.73 14.63 -16.50
C GLN A 670 -29.40 15.35 -16.20
N GLU A 671 -28.90 15.24 -14.97
CA GLU A 671 -27.82 16.11 -14.45
C GLU A 671 -26.56 16.14 -15.33
N ASN A 672 -26.07 14.96 -15.76
CA ASN A 672 -24.89 14.82 -16.62
C ASN A 672 -25.16 14.19 -18.00
N TRP A 673 -26.36 13.66 -18.23
CA TRP A 673 -26.75 12.95 -19.46
C TRP A 673 -28.08 13.49 -20.00
N TRP A 674 -28.14 13.73 -21.30
CA TRP A 674 -29.33 14.20 -22.00
C TRP A 674 -29.78 13.15 -23.01
N LEU A 675 -31.10 12.96 -23.14
CA LEU A 675 -31.70 12.19 -24.22
C LEU A 675 -31.94 13.16 -25.37
N GLY A 676 -31.54 12.79 -26.57
CA GLY A 676 -31.87 13.56 -27.77
C GLY A 676 -31.95 12.71 -29.01
N GLU A 677 -32.28 13.39 -30.10
CA GLU A 677 -32.60 12.80 -31.40
C GLU A 677 -31.72 13.43 -32.48
N LEU A 678 -31.08 12.58 -33.27
CA LEU A 678 -30.31 12.96 -34.45
C LEU A 678 -30.60 11.94 -35.56
N ASN A 679 -30.94 12.42 -36.75
CA ASN A 679 -31.27 11.59 -37.92
C ASN A 679 -32.37 10.52 -37.71
N GLY A 680 -33.21 10.69 -36.68
CA GLY A 680 -34.29 9.76 -36.31
C GLY A 680 -33.89 8.67 -35.31
N GLU A 681 -32.61 8.57 -34.95
CA GLU A 681 -32.16 7.75 -33.82
C GLU A 681 -32.27 8.57 -32.51
N GLN A 682 -32.71 7.93 -31.43
CA GLN A 682 -32.83 8.54 -30.11
C GLN A 682 -31.90 7.83 -29.11
N GLY A 683 -31.18 8.60 -28.31
CA GLY A 683 -30.27 8.03 -27.31
C GLY A 683 -29.70 9.03 -26.33
N TRP A 684 -29.07 8.50 -25.28
CA TRP A 684 -28.43 9.27 -24.23
C TRP A 684 -27.02 9.71 -24.61
N PHE A 685 -26.67 10.95 -24.32
CA PHE A 685 -25.31 11.47 -24.48
C PHE A 685 -24.89 12.38 -23.32
N PRO A 686 -23.58 12.54 -23.04
CA PRO A 686 -23.14 13.39 -21.93
C PRO A 686 -23.29 14.87 -22.28
N LYS A 687 -23.84 15.66 -21.36
CA LYS A 687 -24.06 17.12 -21.55
C LYS A 687 -22.78 17.87 -21.94
N THR A 688 -21.61 17.44 -21.46
CA THR A 688 -20.32 18.08 -21.69
C THR A 688 -19.82 18.03 -23.14
N TYR A 689 -20.47 17.27 -24.02
CA TYR A 689 -20.11 17.15 -25.43
C TYR A 689 -20.92 18.09 -26.36
N VAL A 690 -21.82 18.91 -25.81
CA VAL A 690 -22.69 19.82 -26.60
C VAL A 690 -22.79 21.23 -26.00
N THR A 691 -23.18 22.20 -26.82
CA THR A 691 -23.61 23.55 -26.41
C THR A 691 -25.03 23.83 -26.90
N LEU A 692 -25.79 24.68 -26.21
CA LEU A 692 -27.18 25.00 -26.61
C LEU A 692 -27.22 26.14 -27.64
N LEU A 693 -28.01 25.96 -28.69
CA LEU A 693 -28.34 27.01 -29.66
C LEU A 693 -29.71 27.61 -29.33
N GLY A 694 -29.79 28.94 -29.31
CA GLY A 694 -31.02 29.69 -29.13
C GLY A 694 -31.14 30.82 -30.16
N GLU A 695 -32.30 30.93 -30.80
CA GLU A 695 -32.65 32.04 -31.69
C GLU A 695 -33.23 33.23 -30.91
N GLY A 696 -33.25 34.41 -31.52
CA GLY A 696 -33.69 35.65 -30.86
C GLY A 696 -34.60 36.54 -31.72
N ASP A 697 -35.47 37.25 -30.99
CA ASP A 697 -36.26 38.45 -31.36
C ASP A 697 -37.35 38.34 -32.46
N GLY A 698 -38.45 39.08 -32.29
CA GLY A 698 -39.60 39.11 -33.20
C GLY A 698 -40.94 39.51 -32.55
N SER A 699 -41.34 40.77 -32.74
CA SER A 699 -42.64 41.40 -32.38
C SER A 699 -43.91 40.67 -32.90
N ASP A 700 -45.17 40.90 -32.45
CA ASP A 700 -45.76 42.16 -31.95
C ASP A 700 -47.14 42.05 -31.22
N LYS A 701 -47.43 43.01 -30.31
CA LYS A 701 -48.74 43.55 -29.78
C LYS A 701 -50.01 42.69 -29.43
N LYS A 702 -50.49 42.96 -28.18
CA LYS A 702 -51.91 43.00 -27.67
C LYS A 702 -52.70 41.68 -27.51
N SER A 703 -53.60 41.49 -26.52
CA SER A 703 -54.05 42.34 -25.39
C SER A 703 -54.64 41.53 -24.21
N SER A 704 -54.57 42.09 -22.99
CA SER A 704 -55.19 41.65 -21.71
C SER A 704 -56.73 41.81 -21.67
N PRO A 705 -57.46 41.50 -20.55
CA PRO A 705 -57.04 41.03 -19.21
C PRO A 705 -57.62 39.60 -18.91
N ASP A 706 -57.87 39.06 -17.70
CA ASP A 706 -57.84 39.44 -16.26
C ASP A 706 -57.77 38.12 -15.41
N ALA A 707 -57.63 38.00 -14.07
CA ALA A 707 -57.48 38.90 -12.91
C ALA A 707 -56.80 38.14 -11.72
N ALA A 708 -56.60 38.82 -10.57
CA ALA A 708 -56.68 38.39 -9.14
C ALA A 708 -56.29 36.94 -8.69
N GLU A 709 -55.62 36.68 -7.55
CA GLU A 709 -54.95 37.51 -6.52
C GLU A 709 -54.09 36.59 -5.62
N SER A 710 -52.93 37.05 -5.14
CA SER A 710 -52.29 36.62 -3.86
C SER A 710 -51.00 37.42 -3.62
N VAL A 711 -50.85 38.05 -2.45
CA VAL A 711 -49.70 38.92 -2.15
C VAL A 711 -48.55 38.11 -1.54
N GLY A 712 -47.45 37.98 -2.28
CA GLY A 712 -46.18 37.46 -1.78
C GLY A 712 -45.36 38.54 -1.05
N SER A 713 -44.50 38.12 -0.12
CA SER A 713 -43.53 39.03 0.52
C SER A 713 -42.52 39.52 -0.51
N LEU A 714 -42.44 40.83 -0.73
CA LEU A 714 -41.28 41.42 -1.41
C LEU A 714 -40.07 41.33 -0.47
N GLU A 715 -38.89 41.19 -1.06
CA GLU A 715 -37.63 41.13 -0.32
C GLU A 715 -36.79 42.38 -0.62
N GLU A 716 -36.21 42.98 0.42
CA GLU A 716 -35.34 44.15 0.29
C GLU A 716 -33.89 43.73 0.00
N TYR A 717 -33.29 44.39 -0.98
CA TYR A 717 -31.90 44.21 -1.39
C TYR A 717 -31.16 45.55 -1.35
N VAL A 718 -29.83 45.51 -1.22
CA VAL A 718 -28.94 46.69 -1.25
C VAL A 718 -28.00 46.58 -2.45
N ALA A 719 -27.89 47.66 -3.23
CA ALA A 719 -26.94 47.76 -4.32
C ALA A 719 -25.49 47.66 -3.83
N LEU A 720 -24.72 46.76 -4.44
CA LEU A 720 -23.27 46.58 -4.25
C LEU A 720 -22.44 47.50 -5.14
N TYR A 721 -23.00 47.95 -6.26
CA TYR A 721 -22.34 48.81 -7.24
C TYR A 721 -23.37 49.76 -7.86
N THR A 722 -22.91 50.88 -8.41
CA THR A 722 -23.75 51.79 -9.20
C THR A 722 -24.07 51.17 -10.56
N TYR A 723 -25.33 51.26 -10.98
CA TYR A 723 -25.83 50.76 -12.26
C TYR A 723 -26.59 51.87 -12.98
N GLU A 724 -26.09 52.26 -14.16
CA GLU A 724 -26.68 53.29 -15.02
C GLU A 724 -26.87 52.67 -16.42
N SER A 725 -28.10 52.58 -16.92
CA SER A 725 -28.43 51.90 -18.19
C SER A 725 -28.84 52.90 -19.29
N PRO A 726 -28.44 52.65 -20.56
CA PRO A 726 -28.95 53.38 -21.73
C PRO A 726 -30.30 52.85 -22.27
N ALA A 727 -30.86 51.78 -21.72
CA ALA A 727 -32.06 51.12 -22.27
C ALA A 727 -33.38 51.53 -21.55
N PRO A 728 -34.47 51.83 -22.29
CA PRO A 728 -35.75 52.21 -21.71
C PRO A 728 -36.50 50.98 -21.16
N GLY A 729 -36.34 50.71 -19.87
CA GLY A 729 -36.95 49.57 -19.15
C GLY A 729 -36.13 49.08 -17.96
N ASP A 730 -34.85 49.45 -17.91
CA ASP A 730 -33.95 49.11 -16.82
C ASP A 730 -34.11 50.07 -15.62
N LEU A 731 -33.76 49.60 -14.42
CA LEU A 731 -33.79 50.37 -13.17
C LEU A 731 -32.40 50.92 -12.83
N PRO A 732 -32.09 52.22 -13.08
CA PRO A 732 -30.84 52.81 -12.61
C PRO A 732 -30.85 53.04 -11.10
N PHE A 733 -29.71 52.77 -10.44
CA PHE A 733 -29.50 52.96 -9.00
C PHE A 733 -28.01 53.15 -8.68
N LYS A 734 -27.70 53.64 -7.49
CA LYS A 734 -26.33 53.88 -7.01
C LYS A 734 -25.93 52.88 -5.93
N GLU A 735 -24.61 52.69 -5.76
CA GLU A 735 -24.06 51.84 -4.71
C GLU A 735 -24.60 52.26 -3.32
N GLY A 736 -25.16 51.30 -2.59
CA GLY A 736 -25.83 51.54 -1.31
C GLY A 736 -27.35 51.77 -1.37
N ASP A 737 -27.95 51.98 -2.54
CA ASP A 737 -29.41 52.13 -2.68
C ASP A 737 -30.15 50.85 -2.26
N VAL A 738 -31.35 51.02 -1.68
CA VAL A 738 -32.24 49.90 -1.31
C VAL A 738 -33.27 49.69 -2.40
N ILE A 739 -33.30 48.47 -2.95
CA ILE A 739 -34.17 48.06 -4.05
C ILE A 739 -35.13 46.99 -3.52
N LEU A 740 -36.44 47.18 -3.69
CA LEU A 740 -37.42 46.12 -3.43
C LEU A 740 -37.51 45.22 -4.65
N VAL A 741 -37.14 43.94 -4.49
CA VAL A 741 -37.21 42.94 -5.58
C VAL A 741 -38.62 42.40 -5.68
N SER A 742 -39.26 42.61 -6.83
CA SER A 742 -40.61 42.15 -7.13
C SER A 742 -40.62 40.85 -7.94
N LYS A 743 -39.57 40.55 -8.71
CA LYS A 743 -39.45 39.30 -9.48
C LYS A 743 -37.99 38.88 -9.69
N LYS A 744 -37.69 37.58 -9.54
CA LYS A 744 -36.35 36.99 -9.65
C LYS A 744 -36.26 36.02 -10.85
N ASP A 745 -36.28 36.58 -12.07
CA ASP A 745 -36.29 35.80 -13.32
C ASP A 745 -34.87 35.65 -13.90
N GLY A 746 -34.17 34.57 -13.54
CA GLY A 746 -32.82 34.32 -14.05
C GLY A 746 -31.80 35.37 -13.60
N GLU A 747 -30.94 35.82 -14.52
CA GLU A 747 -29.82 36.73 -14.23
C GLU A 747 -30.26 38.21 -14.07
N TRP A 748 -31.43 38.58 -14.59
CA TRP A 748 -31.99 39.94 -14.55
C TRP A 748 -33.24 39.98 -13.69
N TRP A 749 -33.15 40.62 -12.52
CA TRP A 749 -34.28 40.74 -11.60
C TRP A 749 -35.05 42.04 -11.86
N ASN A 750 -36.34 42.01 -11.54
CA ASN A 750 -37.19 43.19 -11.58
C ASN A 750 -37.41 43.70 -10.16
N GLY A 751 -37.38 45.01 -9.99
CA GLY A 751 -37.61 45.67 -8.71
C GLY A 751 -37.93 47.14 -8.86
N SER A 752 -37.90 47.84 -7.73
CA SER A 752 -38.19 49.28 -7.68
C SER A 752 -37.37 50.01 -6.62
N THR A 753 -37.02 51.26 -6.93
CA THR A 753 -36.31 52.20 -6.05
C THR A 753 -37.13 53.50 -6.04
N GLY A 754 -38.01 53.64 -5.04
CA GLY A 754 -38.99 54.72 -5.01
C GLY A 754 -39.99 54.62 -6.16
N ASP A 755 -40.20 55.73 -6.88
CA ASP A 755 -41.16 55.84 -7.99
C ASP A 755 -40.71 55.15 -9.29
N CYS A 756 -39.44 54.69 -9.36
CA CYS A 756 -38.88 54.03 -10.54
C CYS A 756 -38.91 52.50 -10.37
N SER A 757 -39.33 51.78 -11.42
CA SER A 757 -39.35 50.31 -11.49
C SER A 757 -38.79 49.82 -12.83
N GLY A 758 -37.99 48.75 -12.81
CA GLY A 758 -37.38 48.19 -14.02
C GLY A 758 -36.55 46.94 -13.76
N ALA A 759 -35.89 46.44 -14.81
CA ALA A 759 -34.98 45.30 -14.75
C ALA A 759 -33.54 45.71 -14.38
N PHE A 760 -32.78 44.82 -13.74
CA PHE A 760 -31.36 45.01 -13.46
C PHE A 760 -30.63 43.68 -13.19
N PRO A 761 -29.30 43.60 -13.37
CA PRO A 761 -28.53 42.38 -13.11
C PRO A 761 -28.44 42.03 -11.62
N HIS A 762 -28.76 40.80 -11.22
CA HIS A 762 -28.85 40.45 -9.79
C HIS A 762 -27.51 40.47 -9.04
N ASN A 763 -26.39 40.37 -9.75
CA ASN A 763 -25.05 40.41 -9.17
C ASN A 763 -24.64 41.84 -8.73
N TYR A 764 -25.43 42.85 -9.07
CA TYR A 764 -25.26 44.23 -8.57
C TYR A 764 -25.93 44.44 -7.20
N VAL A 765 -26.59 43.44 -6.61
CA VAL A 765 -27.30 43.57 -5.32
C VAL A 765 -27.02 42.42 -4.34
N LYS A 766 -27.21 42.67 -3.04
CA LYS A 766 -27.20 41.66 -1.95
C LYS A 766 -28.45 41.77 -1.08
N PRO A 767 -28.90 40.70 -0.40
CA PRO A 767 -30.02 40.81 0.55
C PRO A 767 -29.72 41.84 1.64
N LYS A 768 -30.73 42.63 2.03
CA LYS A 768 -30.65 43.55 3.16
C LYS A 768 -30.92 42.76 4.45
N GLU A 769 -29.90 42.55 5.28
CA GLU A 769 -30.08 41.80 6.53
C GLU A 769 -31.00 42.56 7.50
N ALA A 770 -31.99 41.85 8.05
CA ALA A 770 -33.00 42.40 8.96
C ALA A 770 -32.72 42.01 10.41
N ASP A 771 -32.60 43.01 11.28
CA ASP A 771 -32.46 42.80 12.73
C ASP A 771 -33.76 42.26 13.34
N THR A 772 -33.85 40.94 13.57
CA THR A 772 -34.30 40.37 14.87
C THR A 772 -34.28 38.82 14.93
N THR A 773 -33.46 38.30 15.84
CA THR A 773 -33.73 37.17 16.76
C THR A 773 -34.77 36.07 16.36
N SER A 774 -34.35 34.96 15.73
CA SER A 774 -34.48 33.58 16.30
C SER A 774 -34.12 32.39 15.38
N LEU A 775 -33.35 31.45 15.95
CA LEU A 775 -33.31 29.98 15.71
C LEU A 775 -32.96 29.38 14.31
N SER A 776 -31.82 28.66 14.34
CA SER A 776 -31.35 27.58 13.45
C SER A 776 -30.74 27.95 12.07
N GLY A 777 -29.56 27.43 11.70
CA GLY A 777 -28.63 26.67 12.54
C GLY A 777 -27.41 26.00 11.87
N LYS A 778 -26.26 26.69 11.83
CA LYS A 778 -24.91 26.06 11.82
C LYS A 778 -23.95 26.86 12.70
N LYS A 779 -23.92 26.58 14.01
CA LYS A 779 -23.02 27.29 14.95
C LYS A 779 -21.66 26.61 15.11
N LYS A 780 -20.61 27.45 15.11
CA LYS A 780 -19.24 27.13 15.53
C LYS A 780 -19.25 26.69 17.00
N GLN A 781 -18.44 25.68 17.36
CA GLN A 781 -18.38 25.18 18.74
C GLN A 781 -17.75 26.22 19.68
N GLU A 782 -18.32 26.41 20.86
CA GLU A 782 -17.82 27.35 21.87
C GLU A 782 -17.00 26.64 22.95
N ILE A 783 -15.93 27.28 23.44
CA ILE A 783 -15.07 26.77 24.53
C ILE A 783 -15.16 27.74 25.72
N ALA A 784 -15.25 27.17 26.93
CA ALA A 784 -15.20 27.93 28.17
C ALA A 784 -14.19 27.32 29.16
N GLN A 785 -13.63 28.17 30.01
CA GLN A 785 -12.72 27.81 31.09
C GLN A 785 -13.45 27.85 32.43
N VAL A 786 -13.23 26.86 33.29
CA VAL A 786 -13.78 26.83 34.65
C VAL A 786 -13.11 27.90 35.51
N ILE A 787 -13.90 28.81 36.08
CA ILE A 787 -13.43 29.85 37.01
C ILE A 787 -13.72 29.50 38.48
N LYS A 788 -14.60 28.52 38.73
CA LYS A 788 -14.95 28.06 40.07
C LYS A 788 -15.27 26.57 40.04
N SER A 789 -14.70 25.80 40.97
CA SER A 789 -14.96 24.36 41.08
C SER A 789 -16.41 24.05 41.45
N HIS A 790 -16.91 22.90 41.00
CA HIS A 790 -18.28 22.43 41.21
C HIS A 790 -18.29 20.90 41.30
N THR A 791 -18.92 20.34 42.33
CA THR A 791 -19.11 18.89 42.46
C THR A 791 -20.49 18.51 41.94
N SER A 792 -20.55 17.57 41.00
CA SER A 792 -21.78 17.07 40.38
C SER A 792 -22.70 16.40 41.42
N ALA A 793 -23.93 16.90 41.57
CA ALA A 793 -24.93 16.39 42.50
C ALA A 793 -25.79 15.24 41.93
N GLY A 794 -25.58 14.86 40.66
CA GLY A 794 -26.30 13.77 39.99
C GLY A 794 -25.55 13.24 38.75
N PRO A 795 -25.97 12.10 38.18
CA PRO A 795 -25.25 11.41 37.11
C PRO A 795 -25.17 12.22 35.80
N ASP A 796 -26.13 13.12 35.55
CA ASP A 796 -26.18 13.97 34.36
C ASP A 796 -25.38 15.27 34.50
N GLN A 797 -24.71 15.51 35.64
CA GLN A 797 -23.96 16.72 35.92
C GLN A 797 -22.44 16.52 35.79
N LEU A 798 -21.74 17.53 35.30
CA LEU A 798 -20.28 17.49 35.12
C LEU A 798 -19.58 18.09 36.34
N SER A 799 -18.74 17.29 37.02
CA SER A 799 -17.83 17.82 38.05
C SER A 799 -16.72 18.66 37.40
N LEU A 800 -16.44 19.83 37.97
CA LEU A 800 -15.53 20.85 37.45
C LEU A 800 -14.44 21.21 38.47
N GLU A 801 -13.19 21.31 38.00
CA GLU A 801 -12.07 21.88 38.75
C GLU A 801 -11.62 23.19 38.08
N THR A 802 -11.17 24.17 38.87
CA THR A 802 -10.74 25.48 38.37
C THR A 802 -9.64 25.36 37.31
N ASN A 803 -9.72 26.21 36.28
CA ASN A 803 -8.88 26.25 35.08
C ASN A 803 -9.07 25.11 34.05
N GLN A 804 -9.93 24.11 34.29
CA GLN A 804 -10.28 23.12 33.26
C GLN A 804 -10.97 23.77 32.04
N LEU A 805 -10.87 23.13 30.87
CA LEU A 805 -11.53 23.56 29.62
C LEU A 805 -12.71 22.65 29.28
N ILE A 806 -13.82 23.25 28.85
CA ILE A 806 -15.06 22.56 28.46
C ILE A 806 -15.47 23.01 27.06
N LEU A 807 -15.84 22.04 26.20
CA LEU A 807 -16.52 22.29 24.94
C LEU A 807 -18.03 22.36 25.18
N ILE A 808 -18.67 23.49 24.88
CA ILE A 808 -20.11 23.71 25.10
C ILE A 808 -20.91 23.11 23.94
N PHE A 809 -21.87 22.24 24.26
CA PHE A 809 -22.82 21.65 23.31
C PHE A 809 -24.21 22.31 23.35
N ALA A 810 -24.70 22.69 24.54
CA ALA A 810 -26.00 23.36 24.67
C ALA A 810 -26.03 24.31 25.88
N LYS A 811 -26.99 25.25 25.86
CA LYS A 811 -27.26 26.21 26.93
C LYS A 811 -28.77 26.23 27.17
N ASN A 812 -29.24 26.20 28.41
CA ASN A 812 -30.65 26.33 28.74
C ASN A 812 -30.97 27.68 29.41
N SER A 813 -32.25 28.02 29.50
CA SER A 813 -32.75 29.28 30.09
C SER A 813 -32.61 29.36 31.61
N SER A 814 -32.42 28.23 32.31
CA SER A 814 -32.15 28.20 33.76
C SER A 814 -30.66 28.37 34.11
N GLY A 815 -29.83 28.75 33.13
CA GLY A 815 -28.43 29.10 33.36
C GLY A 815 -27.49 27.89 33.49
N TRP A 816 -27.93 26.68 33.15
CA TRP A 816 -27.08 25.50 33.06
C TRP A 816 -26.67 25.23 31.61
N TRP A 817 -25.40 24.85 31.41
CA TRP A 817 -24.82 24.54 30.11
C TRP A 817 -24.39 23.07 30.08
N LEU A 818 -24.58 22.41 28.93
CA LEU A 818 -24.15 21.03 28.68
C LEU A 818 -22.82 21.08 27.93
N GLY A 819 -21.82 20.32 28.39
CA GLY A 819 -20.51 20.30 27.74
C GLY A 819 -19.70 19.03 27.98
N GLU A 820 -18.53 18.97 27.34
CA GLU A 820 -17.58 17.87 27.42
C GLU A 820 -16.21 18.35 27.93
N LEU A 821 -15.74 17.74 29.02
CA LEU A 821 -14.47 18.06 29.66
C LEU A 821 -13.27 17.69 28.77
N GLN A 822 -12.43 18.66 28.43
CA GLN A 822 -11.25 18.47 27.57
C GLN A 822 -10.02 18.07 28.41
N ALA A 823 -10.09 16.88 29.03
CA ALA A 823 -8.99 16.32 29.83
C ALA A 823 -8.14 15.29 29.04
N ARG A 824 -6.84 15.57 28.89
CA ARG A 824 -5.88 14.65 28.25
C ARG A 824 -5.56 13.49 29.21
N GLY A 825 -6.00 12.26 28.86
CA GLY A 825 -5.61 11.03 29.58
C GLY A 825 -6.68 10.36 30.46
N LYS A 826 -7.90 10.92 30.55
CA LYS A 826 -9.07 10.23 31.14
C LYS A 826 -10.20 10.11 30.10
N ARG A 827 -11.20 9.26 30.35
CA ARG A 827 -12.39 9.16 29.46
C ARG A 827 -13.10 10.51 29.42
N ARG A 828 -13.46 10.97 28.22
CA ARG A 828 -14.28 12.17 27.98
C ARG A 828 -15.60 12.06 28.76
N GLN A 829 -15.83 12.98 29.68
CA GLN A 829 -17.08 13.07 30.46
C GLN A 829 -17.95 14.19 29.89
N LYS A 830 -19.26 13.95 29.86
CA LYS A 830 -20.28 14.92 29.45
C LYS A 830 -21.28 15.11 30.58
N GLY A 831 -21.77 16.32 30.75
CA GLY A 831 -22.82 16.63 31.71
C GLY A 831 -23.14 18.12 31.78
N TRP A 832 -24.20 18.43 32.51
CA TRP A 832 -24.65 19.79 32.79
C TRP A 832 -23.85 20.42 33.93
N PHE A 833 -23.54 21.71 33.82
CA PHE A 833 -22.90 22.50 34.86
C PHE A 833 -23.46 23.95 34.88
N PRO A 834 -23.36 24.69 35.99
CA PRO A 834 -23.85 26.07 36.04
C PRO A 834 -22.95 27.03 35.25
N SER A 835 -23.54 27.86 34.40
CA SER A 835 -22.82 28.88 33.61
C SER A 835 -21.99 29.84 34.45
N SER A 836 -22.44 30.16 35.66
CA SER A 836 -21.76 31.01 36.65
C SER A 836 -20.42 30.47 37.15
N HIS A 837 -20.08 29.22 36.84
CA HIS A 837 -18.82 28.58 37.24
C HIS A 837 -17.79 28.55 36.09
N VAL A 838 -18.12 29.10 34.91
CA VAL A 838 -17.24 29.16 33.74
C VAL A 838 -17.16 30.56 33.12
N LYS A 839 -16.11 30.81 32.35
CA LYS A 839 -15.91 32.00 31.52
C LYS A 839 -15.72 31.57 30.06
N ILE A 840 -16.53 32.10 29.14
CA ILE A 840 -16.37 31.84 27.70
C ILE A 840 -15.05 32.47 27.23
N LEU A 841 -14.28 31.73 26.43
CA LEU A 841 -13.08 32.26 25.77
C LEU A 841 -13.47 32.82 24.40
N GLY A 842 -13.43 34.15 24.27
CA GLY A 842 -13.74 34.85 23.02
C GLY A 842 -12.73 34.54 21.90
N SER A 843 -13.20 34.49 20.66
CA SER A 843 -12.37 34.17 19.47
C SER A 843 -11.47 35.34 19.04
N ASN A 844 -10.49 35.70 19.87
CA ASN A 844 -9.56 36.81 19.61
C ASN A 844 -8.33 36.35 18.80
N SER A 845 -8.51 36.05 17.51
CA SER A 845 -7.44 36.17 16.50
C SER A 845 -8.02 36.05 15.09
N GLY A 846 -7.72 37.03 14.22
CA GLY A 846 -8.03 36.95 12.80
C GLY A 846 -6.85 36.40 12.01
N LYS A 847 -6.86 35.09 11.72
CA LYS A 847 -6.16 34.45 10.59
C LYS A 847 -6.54 32.97 10.46
N SER A 848 -6.52 32.48 9.22
CA SER A 848 -6.56 31.08 8.79
C SER A 848 -7.70 30.20 9.34
N THR A 849 -8.65 29.88 8.46
CA THR A 849 -9.31 28.56 8.46
C THR A 849 -8.27 27.44 8.47
N PRO A 850 -8.58 26.24 9.01
CA PRO A 850 -7.77 25.07 8.74
C PRO A 850 -7.82 24.79 7.23
N ALA A 851 -6.68 24.88 6.55
CA ALA A 851 -6.57 24.49 5.16
C ALA A 851 -6.84 22.99 5.00
N SER A 852 -7.29 22.57 3.82
CA SER A 852 -7.26 21.14 3.48
C SER A 852 -5.81 20.67 3.49
N GLN A 853 -5.51 19.54 4.14
CA GLN A 853 -4.15 19.00 4.06
C GLN A 853 -3.89 18.55 2.61
N PRO A 854 -2.79 18.99 1.98
CA PRO A 854 -2.47 18.56 0.62
C PRO A 854 -2.11 17.08 0.60
N VAL A 855 -2.60 16.39 -0.42
CA VAL A 855 -2.36 14.96 -0.71
C VAL A 855 -0.91 14.72 -1.11
N CYS A 856 -0.34 15.62 -1.92
CA CYS A 856 1.09 15.70 -2.19
C CYS A 856 1.46 17.09 -2.75
N GLN A 857 2.72 17.26 -3.15
CA GLN A 857 3.21 18.45 -3.86
C GLN A 857 3.79 18.05 -5.22
N VAL A 858 3.60 18.90 -6.23
CA VAL A 858 4.04 18.67 -7.63
C VAL A 858 4.66 19.95 -8.20
N THR A 859 5.47 19.83 -9.24
CA THR A 859 6.15 20.95 -9.89
C THR A 859 5.74 21.02 -11.35
N ALA A 860 5.34 22.21 -11.82
CA ALA A 860 5.00 22.45 -13.21
C ALA A 860 6.20 22.24 -14.14
N ILE A 861 6.06 21.43 -15.19
CA ILE A 861 7.11 21.20 -16.21
C ILE A 861 6.96 22.10 -17.45
N TYR A 862 5.77 22.68 -17.62
CA TYR A 862 5.43 23.69 -18.63
C TYR A 862 4.61 24.81 -17.97
N ASP A 863 4.55 25.97 -18.62
CA ASP A 863 3.57 27.01 -18.27
C ASP A 863 2.16 26.54 -18.65
N TYR A 864 1.18 26.89 -17.83
CA TYR A 864 -0.23 26.59 -18.07
C TYR A 864 -1.10 27.80 -17.73
N ALA A 865 -1.84 28.30 -18.71
CA ALA A 865 -2.86 29.30 -18.52
C ALA A 865 -4.22 28.60 -18.48
N ALA A 866 -4.98 28.85 -17.41
CA ALA A 866 -6.36 28.41 -17.27
C ALA A 866 -7.21 28.92 -18.45
N ALA A 867 -7.83 27.99 -19.18
CA ALA A 867 -8.83 28.26 -20.20
C ALA A 867 -10.22 28.52 -19.57
N ASN A 868 -10.50 27.90 -18.41
CA ASN A 868 -11.77 28.01 -17.69
C ASN A 868 -11.60 28.58 -16.27
N GLN A 869 -12.67 29.11 -15.67
CA GLN A 869 -12.61 29.78 -14.35
C GLN A 869 -12.38 28.83 -13.17
N ASP A 870 -12.61 27.54 -13.34
CA ASP A 870 -12.35 26.49 -12.36
C ASP A 870 -10.95 25.84 -12.51
N GLU A 871 -10.19 26.23 -13.53
CA GLU A 871 -8.81 25.79 -13.76
C GLU A 871 -7.79 26.69 -13.03
N LEU A 872 -6.59 26.15 -12.77
CA LEU A 872 -5.51 26.81 -12.05
C LEU A 872 -4.40 27.22 -13.02
N SER A 873 -4.17 28.52 -13.19
CA SER A 873 -2.99 29.03 -13.92
C SER A 873 -1.71 28.90 -13.09
N PHE A 874 -0.60 28.51 -13.73
CA PHE A 874 0.73 28.44 -13.13
C PHE A 874 1.85 28.53 -14.17
N SER A 875 3.03 28.95 -13.74
CA SER A 875 4.23 29.01 -14.59
C SER A 875 5.10 27.76 -14.45
N LYS A 876 5.95 27.50 -15.45
CA LYS A 876 6.96 26.45 -15.40
C LYS A 876 7.87 26.59 -14.17
N GLY A 877 8.14 25.48 -13.50
CA GLY A 877 8.89 25.43 -12.24
C GLY A 877 8.07 25.81 -11.00
N GLN A 878 6.83 26.27 -11.14
CA GLN A 878 5.99 26.62 -10.01
C GLN A 878 5.50 25.37 -9.26
N THR A 879 5.55 25.45 -7.93
CA THR A 879 5.15 24.36 -7.05
C THR A 879 3.66 24.44 -6.70
N ILE A 880 2.95 23.33 -6.90
CA ILE A 880 1.49 23.21 -6.73
C ILE A 880 1.20 22.23 -5.58
N ASN A 881 0.36 22.63 -4.65
CA ASN A 881 -0.12 21.78 -3.56
C ASN A 881 -1.35 21.00 -4.04
N VAL A 882 -1.26 19.68 -4.17
CA VAL A 882 -2.37 18.88 -4.71
C VAL A 882 -3.38 18.58 -3.61
N LEU A 883 -4.63 18.99 -3.79
CA LEU A 883 -5.73 18.80 -2.86
C LEU A 883 -6.62 17.59 -3.20
N ASP A 884 -6.72 17.21 -4.48
CA ASP A 884 -7.45 16.03 -4.92
C ASP A 884 -6.78 15.35 -6.14
N LYS A 885 -6.85 14.01 -6.19
CA LYS A 885 -6.35 13.11 -7.24
C LYS A 885 -7.39 12.06 -7.69
N ASN A 886 -8.68 12.27 -7.41
CA ASN A 886 -9.76 11.35 -7.77
C ASN A 886 -9.93 11.16 -9.29
N ASP A 887 -9.42 12.08 -10.11
CA ASP A 887 -9.40 12.02 -11.57
C ASP A 887 -7.96 11.80 -12.08
N PRO A 888 -7.72 10.97 -13.13
CA PRO A 888 -6.38 10.67 -13.61
C PRO A 888 -5.77 11.75 -14.52
N ASP A 889 -6.60 12.52 -15.21
CA ASP A 889 -6.18 13.47 -16.24
C ASP A 889 -6.15 14.91 -15.70
N TRP A 890 -6.97 15.23 -14.68
CA TRP A 890 -7.03 16.53 -14.02
C TRP A 890 -6.96 16.44 -12.49
N TRP A 891 -5.95 17.06 -11.89
CA TRP A 891 -5.84 17.15 -10.43
C TRP A 891 -6.30 18.50 -9.91
N LYS A 892 -6.82 18.54 -8.68
CA LYS A 892 -7.18 19.79 -8.02
C LYS A 892 -6.00 20.29 -7.21
N GLY A 893 -5.54 21.52 -7.49
CA GLY A 893 -4.37 22.11 -6.88
C GLY A 893 -4.65 23.44 -6.18
N GLU A 894 -3.73 23.84 -5.31
CA GLU A 894 -3.64 25.17 -4.72
C GLU A 894 -2.25 25.78 -5.01
N VAL A 895 -2.25 27.03 -5.49
CA VAL A 895 -1.07 27.88 -5.72
C VAL A 895 -1.37 29.27 -5.17
N ASN A 896 -0.54 29.76 -4.25
CA ASN A 896 -0.67 31.11 -3.66
C ASN A 896 -2.07 31.44 -3.07
N GLY A 897 -2.84 30.42 -2.65
CA GLY A 897 -4.21 30.55 -2.17
C GLY A 897 -5.30 30.52 -3.25
N ALA A 898 -4.95 30.56 -4.54
CA ALA A 898 -5.87 30.23 -5.63
C ALA A 898 -6.00 28.71 -5.74
N THR A 899 -7.21 28.19 -5.98
CA THR A 899 -7.49 26.75 -6.08
C THR A 899 -8.24 26.47 -7.38
N GLY A 900 -7.80 25.48 -8.14
CA GLY A 900 -8.43 25.07 -9.41
C GLY A 900 -7.97 23.70 -9.90
N LEU A 901 -8.52 23.25 -11.02
CA LEU A 901 -8.11 22.04 -11.73
C LEU A 901 -6.89 22.31 -12.62
N PHE A 902 -5.99 21.34 -12.75
CA PHE A 902 -4.87 21.41 -13.67
C PHE A 902 -4.59 20.05 -14.32
N PRO A 903 -4.15 20.01 -15.59
CA PRO A 903 -3.92 18.76 -16.29
C PRO A 903 -2.65 18.07 -15.79
N THR A 904 -2.71 16.76 -15.54
CA THR A 904 -1.66 16.00 -14.84
C THR A 904 -0.37 15.89 -15.64
N ASN A 905 -0.43 15.97 -16.97
CA ASN A 905 0.73 15.97 -17.86
C ASN A 905 1.46 17.33 -17.97
N TYR A 906 1.00 18.39 -17.30
CA TYR A 906 1.72 19.67 -17.18
C TYR A 906 2.57 19.76 -15.90
N VAL A 907 2.54 18.74 -15.04
CA VAL A 907 3.34 18.64 -13.82
C VAL A 907 4.20 17.37 -13.79
N THR A 908 5.24 17.38 -12.96
CA THR A 908 5.91 16.19 -12.46
C THR A 908 5.77 16.13 -10.94
N THR A 909 5.85 14.95 -10.32
CA THR A 909 5.85 14.90 -8.85
C THR A 909 7.18 15.45 -8.32
N ALA A 910 7.19 16.03 -7.11
CA ALA A 910 8.43 16.49 -6.51
C ALA A 910 9.48 15.37 -6.28
N THR A 911 9.08 14.11 -6.43
CA THR A 911 9.93 12.90 -6.38
C THR A 911 10.33 12.35 -7.76
N ASP A 912 9.78 12.88 -8.85
CA ASP A 912 10.09 12.50 -10.25
C ASP A 912 10.83 13.62 -11.01
N ASN A 913 11.16 14.72 -10.33
CA ASN A 913 12.23 15.63 -10.76
C ASN A 913 13.55 14.88 -10.56
N ASP A 914 14.02 14.16 -11.60
CA ASP A 914 15.25 13.33 -11.58
C ASP A 914 16.45 14.14 -11.03
N PRO A 915 16.86 13.90 -9.76
CA PRO A 915 17.83 14.79 -9.11
C PRO A 915 19.23 14.66 -9.75
N SER A 916 19.52 13.55 -10.42
CA SER A 916 20.80 13.28 -11.09
C SER A 916 21.15 14.31 -12.17
N GLN A 917 20.14 14.97 -12.76
CA GLN A 917 20.29 16.09 -13.70
C GLN A 917 21.01 17.31 -13.09
N GLN A 918 20.93 17.51 -11.76
CA GLN A 918 21.46 18.70 -11.09
C GLN A 918 22.95 18.59 -10.73
N TRP A 919 23.50 17.38 -10.60
CA TRP A 919 24.86 17.16 -10.05
C TRP A 919 25.85 16.48 -10.99
N CYS A 920 25.40 15.97 -12.15
CA CYS A 920 26.27 15.34 -13.14
C CYS A 920 26.39 16.19 -14.42
N SER A 921 27.34 17.13 -14.44
CA SER A 921 27.62 17.97 -15.63
C SER A 921 28.19 17.21 -16.84
N ASP A 922 28.46 15.91 -16.72
CA ASP A 922 28.93 15.04 -17.79
C ASP A 922 27.99 13.82 -17.96
N PRO A 923 27.11 13.84 -18.99
CA PRO A 923 26.19 12.74 -19.27
C PRO A 923 26.88 11.39 -19.46
N SER A 924 28.13 11.38 -19.93
CA SER A 924 28.93 10.19 -20.24
C SER A 924 29.08 9.26 -19.03
N SER A 925 29.17 9.83 -17.82
CA SER A 925 29.27 9.03 -16.61
C SER A 925 27.92 8.49 -16.14
N LEU A 926 26.81 9.23 -16.35
CA LEU A 926 25.48 8.79 -15.91
C LEU A 926 25.03 7.54 -16.66
N ASP A 927 25.19 7.46 -17.97
CA ASP A 927 24.63 6.36 -18.77
C ASP A 927 25.38 5.02 -18.61
N SER A 928 26.49 5.03 -17.88
CA SER A 928 27.17 3.83 -17.38
C SER A 928 26.52 3.22 -16.13
N LEU A 929 25.70 3.99 -15.40
CA LEU A 929 25.12 3.59 -14.11
C LEU A 929 23.74 2.92 -14.29
N SER A 930 23.50 1.86 -13.51
CA SER A 930 22.17 1.23 -13.46
C SER A 930 21.13 2.20 -12.88
N PRO A 931 19.84 2.08 -13.23
CA PRO A 931 18.78 2.94 -12.66
C PRO A 931 18.72 2.90 -11.12
N GLN A 932 19.08 1.76 -10.52
CA GLN A 932 19.17 1.61 -9.07
C GLN A 932 20.38 2.35 -8.48
N GLU A 933 21.52 2.41 -9.18
CA GLU A 933 22.68 3.18 -8.73
C GLU A 933 22.49 4.68 -8.94
N LYS A 934 21.85 5.12 -10.05
CA LYS A 934 21.41 6.53 -10.22
C LYS A 934 20.58 6.99 -9.01
N LYS A 935 19.48 6.27 -8.73
CA LYS A 935 18.59 6.54 -7.58
C LYS A 935 19.30 6.47 -6.22
N ARG A 936 20.34 5.63 -6.09
CA ARG A 936 21.18 5.57 -4.88
C ARG A 936 22.08 6.80 -4.74
N GLN A 937 22.69 7.27 -5.83
CA GLN A 937 23.45 8.52 -5.84
C GLN A 937 22.54 9.71 -5.52
N ASP A 938 21.29 9.70 -5.98
CA ASP A 938 20.34 10.78 -5.71
C ASP A 938 20.06 10.93 -4.21
N TYR A 939 19.73 9.83 -3.51
CA TYR A 939 19.55 9.84 -2.05
C TYR A 939 20.84 10.21 -1.28
N ILE A 940 22.03 9.93 -1.84
CA ILE A 940 23.30 10.36 -1.23
C ILE A 940 23.49 11.87 -1.37
N HIS A 941 23.17 12.45 -2.52
CA HIS A 941 23.29 13.88 -2.75
C HIS A 941 22.20 14.67 -2.03
N GLU A 942 20.96 14.17 -1.98
CA GLU A 942 19.88 14.71 -1.14
C GLU A 942 20.31 14.76 0.34
N LEU A 943 20.87 13.67 0.88
CA LEU A 943 21.38 13.62 2.25
C LEU A 943 22.48 14.66 2.50
N ILE A 944 23.43 14.79 1.57
CA ILE A 944 24.54 15.76 1.69
C ILE A 944 24.00 17.20 1.68
N GLU A 945 23.18 17.55 0.68
CA GLU A 945 22.68 18.92 0.49
C GLU A 945 21.62 19.31 1.54
N SER A 946 20.82 18.36 2.05
CA SER A 946 19.87 18.62 3.14
C SER A 946 20.56 18.84 4.48
N GLU A 947 21.60 18.07 4.79
CA GLU A 947 22.40 18.22 6.01
C GLU A 947 23.28 19.49 5.96
N GLU A 948 23.78 19.88 4.78
CA GLU A 948 24.38 21.20 4.54
C GLU A 948 23.41 22.34 4.86
N ARG A 949 22.23 22.36 4.22
CA ARG A 949 21.19 23.37 4.44
C ARG A 949 20.70 23.38 5.90
N TYR A 950 20.71 22.24 6.58
CA TYR A 950 20.37 22.13 8.00
C TYR A 950 21.44 22.76 8.90
N VAL A 951 22.74 22.51 8.65
CA VAL A 951 23.83 23.17 9.38
C VAL A 951 23.85 24.68 9.13
N GLU A 952 23.49 25.16 7.94
CA GLU A 952 23.25 26.59 7.68
C GLU A 952 22.12 27.16 8.55
N ASP A 953 20.96 26.48 8.62
CA ASP A 953 19.84 26.89 9.48
C ASP A 953 20.26 26.91 10.97
N LEU A 954 21.03 25.92 11.45
CA LEU A 954 21.58 25.91 12.81
C LEU A 954 22.50 27.12 13.08
N GLN A 955 23.34 27.50 12.11
CA GLN A 955 24.22 28.66 12.21
C GLN A 955 23.44 29.99 12.17
N VAL A 956 22.42 30.11 11.31
CA VAL A 956 21.51 31.27 11.26
C VAL A 956 20.84 31.52 12.61
N VAL A 957 20.46 30.46 13.34
CA VAL A 957 19.90 30.60 14.69
C VAL A 957 20.90 31.16 15.69
N LEU A 958 22.18 30.80 15.60
CA LEU A 958 23.20 31.38 16.47
C LEU A 958 23.51 32.85 16.13
N GLU A 959 23.61 33.19 14.85
CA GLU A 959 24.01 34.52 14.40
C GLU A 959 22.88 35.56 14.43
N VAL A 960 21.68 35.20 13.99
CA VAL A 960 20.55 36.14 13.83
C VAL A 960 19.72 36.23 15.10
N PHE A 961 19.55 35.11 15.82
CA PHE A 961 18.70 35.05 17.01
C PHE A 961 19.50 35.04 18.31
N TYR A 962 20.28 33.99 18.58
CA TYR A 962 20.97 33.82 19.87
C TYR A 962 21.87 35.00 20.21
N LYS A 963 22.75 35.43 19.28
CA LYS A 963 23.71 36.51 19.52
C LYS A 963 23.00 37.85 19.79
N PRO A 964 22.12 38.38 18.92
CA PRO A 964 21.38 39.60 19.22
C PRO A 964 20.50 39.51 20.47
N MET A 965 19.86 38.36 20.75
CA MET A 965 19.08 38.18 21.98
C MET A 965 19.97 38.27 23.22
N SER A 966 21.13 37.61 23.21
CA SER A 966 22.15 37.69 24.27
C SER A 966 22.68 39.12 24.46
N GLU A 967 23.01 39.82 23.37
CA GLU A 967 23.55 41.18 23.39
C GLU A 967 22.49 42.24 23.78
N SER A 968 21.20 41.95 23.58
CA SER A 968 20.10 42.88 23.90
C SER A 968 19.83 43.07 25.39
N GLY A 969 20.28 42.14 26.25
CA GLY A 969 19.96 42.13 27.68
C GLY A 969 18.48 41.92 28.05
N ARG A 970 17.59 41.64 27.08
CA ARG A 970 16.13 41.51 27.29
C ARG A 970 15.73 40.21 27.99
N LEU A 971 16.55 39.18 27.84
CA LEU A 971 16.41 37.88 28.49
C LEU A 971 17.59 37.66 29.44
N LYS A 972 17.33 36.98 30.56
CA LYS A 972 18.40 36.53 31.46
C LYS A 972 19.14 35.34 30.85
N LYS A 973 20.32 35.02 31.39
CA LYS A 973 21.11 33.88 30.91
C LYS A 973 20.33 32.57 31.04
N GLU A 974 19.62 32.37 32.16
CA GLU A 974 18.83 31.16 32.43
C GLU A 974 17.67 30.99 31.43
N GLU A 975 17.15 32.10 30.89
CA GLU A 975 16.10 32.12 29.88
C GLU A 975 16.65 31.86 28.47
N MET A 976 17.83 32.39 28.15
CA MET A 976 18.58 32.04 26.93
C MET A 976 18.93 30.55 26.93
N ASP A 977 19.47 30.05 28.04
CA ASP A 977 19.85 28.65 28.21
C ASP A 977 18.60 27.73 28.19
N MET A 978 17.41 28.20 28.58
CA MET A 978 16.16 27.41 28.43
C MET A 978 15.52 27.49 27.04
N ILE A 979 15.65 28.61 26.31
CA ILE A 979 15.11 28.74 24.94
C ILE A 979 15.95 27.96 23.92
N PHE A 980 17.29 28.02 24.03
CA PHE A 980 18.21 27.41 23.08
C PHE A 980 18.81 26.08 23.57
N VAL A 981 18.68 25.74 24.85
CA VAL A 981 19.18 24.50 25.45
C VAL A 981 20.66 24.30 25.10
N ASN A 982 20.98 23.27 24.31
CA ASN A 982 22.33 22.92 23.87
C ASN A 982 22.52 23.09 22.34
N TRP A 983 21.90 24.11 21.73
CA TRP A 983 21.96 24.37 20.28
C TRP A 983 23.39 24.38 19.69
N LYS A 984 24.38 24.84 20.45
CA LYS A 984 25.80 24.84 20.05
C LYS A 984 26.37 23.43 19.90
N ASP A 985 25.88 22.47 20.68
CA ASP A 985 26.28 21.06 20.60
C ASP A 985 25.63 20.37 19.41
N LEU A 986 24.36 20.72 19.09
CA LEU A 986 23.70 20.29 17.85
C LEU A 986 24.49 20.76 16.62
N LEU A 987 24.84 22.06 16.58
CA LEU A 987 25.68 22.59 15.52
C LEU A 987 27.04 21.86 15.47
N ALA A 988 27.64 21.53 16.61
CA ALA A 988 28.93 20.87 16.68
C ALA A 988 28.91 19.41 16.20
N CYS A 989 27.84 18.63 16.44
CA CYS A 989 27.74 17.26 15.92
C CYS A 989 27.40 17.25 14.42
N ASN A 990 26.45 18.07 13.96
CA ASN A 990 26.11 18.12 12.53
C ASN A 990 27.22 18.76 11.69
N SER A 991 27.95 19.75 12.23
CA SER A 991 29.18 20.26 11.60
C SER A 991 30.28 19.21 11.44
N LYS A 992 30.25 18.07 12.15
CA LYS A 992 31.16 16.94 11.92
C LYS A 992 30.65 16.07 10.78
N ILE A 993 29.36 15.69 10.80
CA ILE A 993 28.80 14.82 9.76
C ILE A 993 28.88 15.49 8.38
N VAL A 994 28.53 16.78 8.25
CA VAL A 994 28.72 17.55 7.00
C VAL A 994 30.16 17.53 6.52
N LYS A 995 31.15 17.69 7.42
CA LYS A 995 32.58 17.67 7.05
C LYS A 995 33.06 16.29 6.64
N ALA A 996 32.58 15.22 7.28
CA ALA A 996 32.88 13.85 6.89
C ALA A 996 32.26 13.49 5.53
N LEU A 997 31.00 13.90 5.30
CA LEU A 997 30.28 13.77 4.03
C LEU A 997 30.98 14.53 2.89
N HIS A 998 31.36 15.79 3.11
CA HIS A 998 32.19 16.59 2.19
C HIS A 998 33.51 15.90 1.85
N LEU A 999 34.23 15.43 2.87
CA LEU A 999 35.52 14.75 2.68
C LEU A 999 35.35 13.48 1.84
N ARG A 1000 34.23 12.75 1.99
CA ARG A 1000 33.89 11.59 1.15
C ARG A 1000 33.65 11.97 -0.30
N LYS A 1001 32.81 12.98 -0.57
CA LYS A 1001 32.54 13.50 -1.92
C LYS A 1001 33.85 13.97 -2.60
N LYS A 1002 34.61 14.83 -1.90
CA LYS A 1002 35.90 15.35 -2.39
C LYS A 1002 36.97 14.27 -2.61
N SER A 1003 36.98 13.19 -1.83
CA SER A 1003 37.95 12.09 -1.99
C SER A 1003 37.61 11.14 -3.14
N GLY A 1004 36.36 11.10 -3.63
CA GLY A 1004 35.99 10.37 -4.83
C GLY A 1004 36.31 11.13 -6.12
N GLY A 1005 36.30 12.47 -6.06
CA GLY A 1005 36.28 13.36 -7.22
C GLY A 1005 34.95 14.10 -7.30
N GLU A 1006 34.97 15.35 -7.75
CA GLU A 1006 33.85 16.30 -7.59
C GLU A 1006 32.53 15.83 -8.24
N ASN A 1007 32.63 15.11 -9.36
CA ASN A 1007 31.52 14.53 -10.11
C ASN A 1007 31.49 12.97 -10.04
N ALA A 1008 32.18 12.35 -9.09
CA ALA A 1008 32.35 10.89 -9.04
C ALA A 1008 31.27 10.19 -8.18
N PRO A 1009 30.67 9.07 -8.64
CA PRO A 1009 29.67 8.34 -7.87
C PRO A 1009 30.20 7.86 -6.50
N VAL A 1010 29.52 8.26 -5.43
CA VAL A 1010 29.90 7.98 -4.05
C VAL A 1010 29.68 6.50 -3.73
N GLN A 1011 30.78 5.75 -3.69
CA GLN A 1011 30.77 4.30 -3.52
C GLN A 1011 30.25 3.86 -2.13
N LYS A 1012 30.48 4.66 -1.08
CA LYS A 1012 30.10 4.31 0.30
C LYS A 1012 29.74 5.56 1.10
N ILE A 1013 28.72 5.47 1.95
CA ILE A 1013 28.26 6.56 2.82
C ILE A 1013 27.89 6.10 4.24
N GLY A 1014 27.32 4.89 4.37
CA GLY A 1014 26.79 4.39 5.65
C GLY A 1014 27.82 4.13 6.75
N ASP A 1015 29.11 4.13 6.43
CA ASP A 1015 30.19 4.11 7.43
C ASP A 1015 30.40 5.45 8.13
N ILE A 1016 30.15 6.57 7.45
CA ILE A 1016 30.13 7.90 8.08
C ILE A 1016 28.91 8.00 8.99
N MET A 1017 27.74 7.57 8.51
CA MET A 1017 26.52 7.51 9.33
C MET A 1017 26.74 6.63 10.58
N ALA A 1018 27.30 5.43 10.42
CA ALA A 1018 27.54 4.52 11.55
C ALA A 1018 28.53 5.07 12.60
N ALA A 1019 29.51 5.89 12.19
CA ALA A 1019 30.41 6.56 13.11
C ALA A 1019 29.75 7.77 13.80
N GLU A 1020 29.27 8.74 13.02
CA GLU A 1020 28.83 10.05 13.52
C GLU A 1020 27.47 9.99 14.23
N LEU A 1021 26.57 9.04 13.90
CA LEU A 1021 25.30 8.87 14.63
C LEU A 1021 25.51 8.56 16.12
N SER A 1022 26.65 7.96 16.50
CA SER A 1022 26.99 7.76 17.92
C SER A 1022 27.18 9.09 18.68
N HIS A 1023 27.47 10.17 17.97
CA HIS A 1023 27.70 11.51 18.52
C HIS A 1023 26.44 12.39 18.55
N MET A 1024 25.30 11.92 18.04
CA MET A 1024 24.03 12.68 18.00
C MET A 1024 23.25 12.68 19.33
N GLN A 1025 23.85 12.22 20.44
CA GLN A 1025 23.25 12.28 21.78
C GLN A 1025 22.78 13.69 22.23
N PRO A 1026 23.40 14.82 21.81
CA PRO A 1026 22.89 16.17 22.10
C PRO A 1026 21.40 16.39 21.76
N TYR A 1027 20.86 15.71 20.74
CA TYR A 1027 19.43 15.79 20.39
C TYR A 1027 18.51 15.32 21.50
N VAL A 1028 18.90 14.30 22.27
CA VAL A 1028 18.07 13.77 23.36
C VAL A 1028 17.85 14.84 24.43
N HIS A 1029 18.87 15.68 24.69
CA HIS A 1029 18.76 16.79 25.62
C HIS A 1029 17.96 17.96 25.05
N PHE A 1030 18.17 18.33 23.78
CA PHE A 1030 17.39 19.37 23.11
C PHE A 1030 15.90 19.03 23.06
N CYS A 1031 15.54 17.88 22.48
CA CYS A 1031 14.15 17.49 22.24
C CYS A 1031 13.36 17.27 23.55
N SER A 1032 14.03 16.92 24.65
CA SER A 1032 13.41 16.84 25.98
C SER A 1032 13.04 18.21 26.56
N ASN A 1033 13.65 19.30 26.09
CA ASN A 1033 13.52 20.64 26.66
C ASN A 1033 12.92 21.68 25.70
N GLN A 1034 12.91 21.44 24.38
CA GLN A 1034 12.46 22.40 23.37
C GLN A 1034 11.03 22.93 23.61
N LEU A 1035 10.14 22.13 24.22
CA LEU A 1035 8.78 22.55 24.55
C LEU A 1035 8.74 23.57 25.69
N ASN A 1036 9.67 23.50 26.65
CA ASN A 1036 9.82 24.48 27.72
C ASN A 1036 10.38 25.79 27.17
N GLY A 1037 11.39 25.70 26.29
CA GLY A 1037 11.95 26.84 25.56
C GLY A 1037 10.91 27.56 24.69
N ALA A 1038 10.13 26.80 23.91
CA ALA A 1038 9.04 27.34 23.09
C ALA A 1038 7.93 27.98 23.93
N ALA A 1039 7.55 27.38 25.07
CA ALA A 1039 6.56 27.95 25.98
C ALA A 1039 7.04 29.27 26.62
N LEU A 1040 8.32 29.34 27.03
CA LEU A 1040 8.93 30.58 27.52
C LEU A 1040 9.00 31.65 26.41
N LEU A 1041 9.47 31.28 25.21
CA LEU A 1041 9.56 32.17 24.07
C LEU A 1041 8.20 32.77 23.72
N GLN A 1042 7.14 31.96 23.69
CA GLN A 1042 5.76 32.44 23.49
C GLN A 1042 5.30 33.35 24.64
N THR A 1043 5.55 32.97 25.89
CA THR A 1043 5.16 33.73 27.09
C THR A 1043 5.81 35.12 27.11
N ARG A 1044 7.10 35.24 26.78
CA ARG A 1044 7.78 36.54 26.63
C ARG A 1044 7.22 37.30 25.42
N THR A 1045 6.97 36.62 24.29
CA THR A 1045 6.45 37.24 23.05
C THR A 1045 5.02 37.80 23.19
N ASP A 1046 4.19 37.25 24.08
CA ASP A 1046 2.82 37.75 24.29
C ASP A 1046 2.71 38.77 25.42
N ASN A 1047 3.54 38.67 26.47
CA ASN A 1047 3.53 39.64 27.58
C ASN A 1047 4.38 40.90 27.35
N GLU A 1048 5.39 40.84 26.46
CA GLU A 1048 6.32 41.97 26.23
C GLU A 1048 6.31 42.42 24.76
N PRO A 1049 5.53 43.46 24.42
CA PRO A 1049 5.46 44.01 23.05
C PRO A 1049 6.82 44.42 22.48
N ASP A 1050 7.70 44.96 23.32
CA ASP A 1050 9.08 45.32 22.96
C ASP A 1050 9.93 44.12 22.55
N PHE A 1051 9.81 42.99 23.25
CA PHE A 1051 10.50 41.76 22.92
C PHE A 1051 9.92 41.14 21.63
N LYS A 1052 8.59 41.17 21.46
CA LYS A 1052 7.91 40.79 20.21
C LYS A 1052 8.36 41.63 19.02
N GLY A 1053 8.49 42.94 19.20
CA GLY A 1053 9.01 43.88 18.19
C GLY A 1053 10.48 43.63 17.86
N PHE A 1054 11.30 43.36 18.88
CA PHE A 1054 12.71 42.99 18.72
C PHE A 1054 12.89 41.67 17.96
N LEU A 1055 12.18 40.60 18.34
CA LEU A 1055 12.19 39.32 17.63
C LEU A 1055 11.73 39.48 16.17
N LYS A 1056 10.68 40.25 15.93
CA LYS A 1056 10.21 40.54 14.56
C LYS A 1056 11.27 41.29 13.74
N LYS A 1057 12.03 42.21 14.35
CA LYS A 1057 13.11 42.96 13.68
C LYS A 1057 14.29 42.06 13.31
N ILE A 1058 14.75 41.18 14.19
CA ILE A 1058 15.87 40.27 13.86
C ILE A 1058 15.46 39.21 12.83
N ALA A 1059 14.19 38.76 12.84
CA ALA A 1059 13.63 37.89 11.82
C ALA A 1059 13.47 38.52 10.41
N THR A 1060 13.85 39.78 10.20
CA THR A 1060 13.95 40.36 8.84
C THR A 1060 15.32 40.19 8.19
N ASP A 1061 16.27 39.45 8.80
CA ASP A 1061 17.47 39.00 8.11
C ASP A 1061 17.06 38.11 6.91
N TYR A 1062 17.65 38.38 5.73
CA TYR A 1062 17.30 37.67 4.50
C TYR A 1062 17.51 36.15 4.61
N ARG A 1063 18.46 35.71 5.45
CA ARG A 1063 18.77 34.30 5.70
C ARG A 1063 17.63 33.57 6.43
N CYS A 1064 16.81 34.30 7.19
CA CYS A 1064 15.63 33.73 7.84
C CYS A 1064 14.51 33.39 6.84
N LYS A 1065 14.54 33.91 5.61
CA LYS A 1065 13.53 33.63 4.55
C LYS A 1065 12.07 33.86 5.02
N GLY A 1066 11.88 34.78 5.97
CA GLY A 1066 10.58 35.07 6.61
C GLY A 1066 10.16 34.12 7.75
N MET A 1067 10.94 33.09 8.07
CA MET A 1067 10.66 32.17 9.18
C MET A 1067 10.98 32.80 10.55
N PRO A 1068 10.08 32.72 11.55
CA PRO A 1068 10.36 33.17 12.92
C PRO A 1068 11.24 32.16 13.66
N LEU A 1069 11.89 32.60 14.75
CA LEU A 1069 12.68 31.72 15.64
C LEU A 1069 11.91 30.47 16.10
N SER A 1070 10.61 30.59 16.36
CA SER A 1070 9.76 29.46 16.75
C SER A 1070 9.62 28.37 15.68
N SER A 1071 9.85 28.69 14.41
CA SER A 1071 9.91 27.71 13.31
C SER A 1071 11.30 27.11 13.16
N PHE A 1072 12.34 27.88 13.44
CA PHE A 1072 13.72 27.39 13.48
C PHE A 1072 13.97 26.39 14.62
N LEU A 1073 13.45 26.64 15.83
CA LEU A 1073 13.54 25.74 16.99
C LEU A 1073 12.70 24.44 16.86
N LEU A 1074 12.14 24.18 15.66
CA LEU A 1074 11.41 22.96 15.30
C LEU A 1074 12.09 22.18 14.16
N LYS A 1075 13.30 22.59 13.75
CA LYS A 1075 14.15 21.90 12.76
C LYS A 1075 15.06 20.87 13.45
#